data_AF-A0A8H5HKC6-F1
#
_entry.id   AF-A0A8H5HKC6-F1
#
_cell.length_a   1.000
_cell.length_b   1.000
_cell.length_c   1.000
_cell.angle_alpha   90.00
_cell.angle_beta   90.00
_cell.angle_gamma   90.00
#
_symmetry.space_group_name_H-M   'P 1'
#
loop_
_entity.id
_entity.type
_entity.pdbx_description
1 polymer ?
#
loop_
_entity_poly.entity_id
_entity_poly.type
_entity_poly.pdbx_seq_one_letter_code
_entity_poly.pdbx_strand_id
1 'polypeptide(L)'
;MGFVKMPTEEDWKSVLKYSERVRQISYNENTNNVAASIFAVLEDSRPRSYFLPHLVELNWKAETPAGLARCSLFLNPELRAVNLEIGTKFPQLDTFLADLSNRTKLTSFSFISPTSLPDSFTELLGRQVALEKVVLVAPGALAPGVGRWIASLPQLKTLRLDLTGRSVIAVEGFFDELRLRSGDSTPSSVMSTDSGVFSEDEIDFSLIRKSALRLTGDLSSKGSFAQMRKLHLTGDVSNIAVFVKHLTSPLTQLDLVIEDPPDRADWHDLSAMICEKFGDSLQSLRVTATGSSRFMDLVRATSRAEPASGRLSLDCFTYLPHLTRLDIDLPESVIFTNADVECIAKACTNLEVLKLCPLARFPSATGAPKITLVTVAYLISSCRNLHTLATVVDAKGGSADILNSRRASSKSLLRLHVGHSWIDDPLHVAILLSHLAPHLETLKWFQEKNRPGFIEANARNWQRVSELLPHLQGIRLLERQFASDMTQALRPETFEKSVDAVIKTVDRGVHVFPRMRNNSVQVSTTYMSQVVQAQPNYASALVDATPSTAEASIEAITILVNREVDAAPAKPVDAHPSDIITRSVQALLTPSTFARAPSRRSYSPLFFLPSILGLFSLAYKLFIFYPLSLPSRILHMAAARIRWKYKEPPKQVPSTPSAEPTVDSDIPLETLVVEDVFDSTCDNEREDPDVKVSQPEVVETWIPKWKEQTRNNNTATRHSDWMQRTLTSPSYNFIMSDNKKQEKDFTLEVDTLLPEAAVAVKSGKLQEALDKIFAFEKQTRNAADLNSTTRLVKAAIEHCYEARDFNLLNSTITLLSKKHGQLKSAVQAIVELSMGWLDKIKQAHGMEKWLELVETLRGVTEGKIFLETPRARVTLLLAHYHEGLSTAATSTPAAQKESLQTASDLLSDLQVETYSSMDRREKTEFILEQMRLLIAVARQKDAEHGKDGKDALGGGEAEWVKVRVGGRKVNEEFLKEKDNEDLKLKYYDLMIQHALHQNNYLDVAKYYYKVWETPSIKDDTEDKGKAALEHIVYYVVLAPHNNEQSDMLHHLFVDPALTKLELHYNLVKCFTTRELMRWPGIETIYGEFLRKTPVFSSEKRWEDLHTRVIEHNIRVVAQYYTRITLTRLTSLLDLTLPETEETLARLVVSGTIWARIDRPAGIVSFRSKRSAEDVMNDWSSDMQKLLGLVEKTWMGMNAAQAAQSRVVKVSS
;
A
#
# COMPACT_ATOMS: atom_id res chain seq x y z
N MET A 1 -28.64 -28.65 -30.87
CA MET A 1 -29.44 -28.69 -32.12
C MET A 1 -28.64 -29.38 -33.23
N GLY A 2 -29.29 -30.16 -34.08
CA GLY A 2 -28.72 -30.81 -35.27
C GLY A 2 -29.59 -30.56 -36.51
N PHE A 3 -29.07 -30.77 -37.72
CA PHE A 3 -29.91 -30.78 -38.93
C PHE A 3 -30.72 -32.08 -39.01
N VAL A 4 -32.01 -31.98 -39.38
CA VAL A 4 -32.92 -33.13 -39.55
C VAL A 4 -32.79 -33.78 -40.94
N LYS A 5 -32.40 -32.97 -41.95
CA LYS A 5 -32.02 -33.39 -43.30
C LYS A 5 -30.80 -32.58 -43.73
N MET A 6 -30.01 -33.08 -44.69
CA MET A 6 -28.97 -32.24 -45.31
C MET A 6 -29.64 -31.07 -46.08
N PRO A 7 -29.02 -29.87 -46.12
CA PRO A 7 -29.55 -28.74 -46.86
C PRO A 7 -29.57 -29.00 -48.37
N THR A 8 -30.73 -28.78 -49.01
CA THR A 8 -30.85 -28.76 -50.48
C THR A 8 -30.69 -27.33 -51.02
N GLU A 9 -30.53 -27.17 -52.33
CA GLU A 9 -30.47 -25.82 -52.95
C GLU A 9 -31.70 -24.96 -52.64
N GLU A 10 -32.87 -25.54 -52.45
CA GLU A 10 -34.11 -24.81 -52.13
C GLU A 10 -34.15 -24.33 -50.68
N ASP A 11 -33.60 -25.14 -49.75
CA ASP A 11 -33.36 -24.71 -48.37
C ASP A 11 -32.37 -23.53 -48.35
N TRP A 12 -31.30 -23.62 -49.14
CA TRP A 12 -30.31 -22.55 -49.27
C TRP A 12 -30.87 -21.26 -49.88
N LYS A 13 -31.75 -21.32 -50.90
CA LYS A 13 -32.47 -20.14 -51.42
C LYS A 13 -33.27 -19.43 -50.32
N SER A 14 -33.85 -20.20 -49.39
CA SER A 14 -34.57 -19.66 -48.23
C SER A 14 -33.61 -19.03 -47.20
N VAL A 15 -32.48 -19.67 -46.89
CA VAL A 15 -31.45 -19.14 -45.97
C VAL A 15 -30.82 -17.85 -46.51
N LEU A 16 -30.48 -17.79 -47.80
CA LEU A 16 -29.85 -16.63 -48.44
C LEU A 16 -30.73 -15.37 -48.36
N LYS A 17 -32.07 -15.52 -48.42
CA LYS A 17 -33.03 -14.41 -48.23
C LYS A 17 -32.96 -13.77 -46.83
N TYR A 18 -32.44 -14.47 -45.84
CA TYR A 18 -32.24 -13.96 -44.48
C TYR A 18 -30.78 -13.61 -44.18
N SER A 19 -29.80 -14.22 -44.85
CA SER A 19 -28.38 -14.00 -44.53
C SER A 19 -27.90 -12.56 -44.79
N GLU A 20 -28.45 -11.89 -45.79
CA GLU A 20 -28.22 -10.47 -46.08
C GLU A 20 -28.70 -9.53 -44.94
N ARG A 21 -29.49 -10.04 -43.98
CA ARG A 21 -29.95 -9.30 -42.80
C ARG A 21 -29.11 -9.56 -41.54
N VAL A 22 -28.22 -10.55 -41.55
CA VAL A 22 -27.41 -10.95 -40.38
C VAL A 22 -26.18 -10.07 -40.26
N ARG A 23 -26.13 -9.22 -39.22
CA ARG A 23 -25.03 -8.26 -38.98
C ARG A 23 -24.10 -8.62 -37.83
N GLN A 24 -24.56 -9.45 -36.90
CA GLN A 24 -23.82 -9.86 -35.70
C GLN A 24 -24.01 -11.36 -35.48
N ILE A 25 -22.94 -12.06 -35.11
CA ILE A 25 -22.98 -13.45 -34.63
C ILE A 25 -22.32 -13.52 -33.26
N SER A 26 -22.91 -14.33 -32.38
CA SER A 26 -22.32 -14.69 -31.09
C SER A 26 -22.32 -16.21 -30.92
N TYR A 27 -21.13 -16.82 -30.82
CA TYR A 27 -20.93 -18.25 -30.59
C TYR A 27 -20.17 -18.49 -29.28
N ASN A 28 -20.58 -19.51 -28.54
CA ASN A 28 -19.97 -19.92 -27.27
C ASN A 28 -19.95 -21.45 -27.19
N GLU A 29 -18.75 -22.03 -27.33
CA GLU A 29 -18.55 -23.48 -27.42
C GLU A 29 -19.08 -24.23 -26.17
N ASN A 30 -18.87 -23.68 -24.97
CA ASN A 30 -19.33 -24.27 -23.69
C ASN A 30 -20.84 -24.57 -23.69
N THR A 31 -21.64 -23.79 -24.42
CA THR A 31 -23.10 -23.92 -24.42
C THR A 31 -23.60 -25.11 -25.24
N ASN A 32 -22.77 -25.70 -26.11
CA ASN A 32 -23.10 -26.85 -26.97
C ASN A 32 -24.45 -26.76 -27.75
N ASN A 33 -24.97 -25.54 -27.95
CA ASN A 33 -26.26 -25.31 -28.60
C ASN A 33 -26.31 -25.82 -30.05
N VAL A 34 -25.17 -25.80 -30.74
CA VAL A 34 -24.99 -26.22 -32.14
C VAL A 34 -24.09 -27.46 -32.17
N ALA A 35 -24.56 -28.57 -32.75
CA ALA A 35 -23.75 -29.77 -32.88
C ALA A 35 -22.56 -29.54 -33.82
N ALA A 36 -21.37 -30.02 -33.45
CA ALA A 36 -20.13 -29.76 -34.19
C ALA A 36 -20.17 -30.18 -35.68
N SER A 37 -20.97 -31.20 -36.02
CA SER A 37 -21.18 -31.67 -37.40
C SER A 37 -21.89 -30.65 -38.31
N ILE A 38 -22.65 -29.69 -37.75
CA ILE A 38 -23.30 -28.63 -38.54
C ILE A 38 -22.26 -27.79 -39.30
N PHE A 39 -21.10 -27.51 -38.70
CA PHE A 39 -20.09 -26.65 -39.30
C PHE A 39 -19.43 -27.30 -40.53
N ALA A 40 -19.16 -28.61 -40.49
CA ALA A 40 -18.68 -29.34 -41.66
C ALA A 40 -19.73 -29.36 -42.79
N VAL A 41 -20.99 -29.65 -42.46
CA VAL A 41 -22.10 -29.62 -43.45
C VAL A 41 -22.27 -28.22 -44.06
N LEU A 42 -22.04 -27.14 -43.31
CA LEU A 42 -22.04 -25.76 -43.83
C LEU A 42 -20.80 -25.44 -44.69
N GLU A 43 -19.64 -26.01 -44.39
CA GLU A 43 -18.40 -25.86 -45.17
C GLU A 43 -18.53 -26.55 -46.54
N ASP A 44 -19.10 -27.76 -46.57
CA ASP A 44 -19.25 -28.62 -47.75
C ASP A 44 -20.41 -28.19 -48.66
N SER A 45 -21.55 -27.77 -48.10
CA SER A 45 -22.81 -27.55 -48.87
C SER A 45 -23.10 -26.09 -49.24
N ARG A 46 -22.23 -25.13 -48.88
CA ARG A 46 -22.47 -23.69 -49.14
C ARG A 46 -22.49 -23.34 -50.63
N PRO A 47 -23.50 -22.61 -51.14
CA PRO A 47 -23.59 -22.20 -52.54
C PRO A 47 -22.80 -20.91 -52.87
N ARG A 48 -22.14 -20.30 -51.87
CA ARG A 48 -21.31 -19.09 -52.00
C ARG A 48 -20.13 -19.20 -51.03
N SER A 49 -18.97 -18.63 -51.39
CA SER A 49 -17.79 -18.55 -50.51
C SER A 49 -18.12 -17.90 -49.16
N TYR A 50 -18.83 -16.77 -49.21
CA TYR A 50 -19.44 -16.10 -48.07
C TYR A 50 -20.96 -16.21 -48.18
N PHE A 51 -21.58 -17.05 -47.34
CA PHE A 51 -23.04 -17.19 -47.29
C PHE A 51 -23.71 -16.07 -46.47
N LEU A 52 -22.95 -15.40 -45.59
CA LEU A 52 -23.34 -14.21 -44.84
C LEU A 52 -22.53 -12.99 -45.34
N PRO A 53 -23.01 -12.24 -46.37
CA PRO A 53 -22.21 -11.17 -46.95
C PRO A 53 -22.02 -9.98 -46.00
N HIS A 54 -23.11 -9.53 -45.36
CA HIS A 54 -23.17 -8.30 -44.56
C HIS A 54 -22.94 -8.50 -43.05
N LEU A 55 -22.14 -9.50 -42.68
CA LEU A 55 -21.70 -9.70 -41.30
C LEU A 55 -20.70 -8.59 -40.92
N VAL A 56 -20.98 -7.87 -39.84
CA VAL A 56 -20.19 -6.70 -39.38
C VAL A 56 -19.45 -6.99 -38.08
N GLU A 57 -20.05 -7.78 -37.18
CA GLU A 57 -19.50 -8.15 -35.87
C GLU A 57 -19.53 -9.67 -35.64
N LEU A 58 -18.40 -10.22 -35.19
CA LEU A 58 -18.23 -11.64 -34.86
C LEU A 58 -17.71 -11.79 -33.43
N ASN A 59 -18.55 -12.32 -32.54
CA ASN A 59 -18.22 -12.67 -31.16
C ASN A 59 -18.04 -14.18 -31.07
N TRP A 60 -16.86 -14.64 -30.72
CA TRP A 60 -16.52 -16.06 -30.78
C TRP A 60 -15.71 -16.51 -29.55
N LYS A 61 -16.32 -17.37 -28.73
CA LYS A 61 -15.65 -18.05 -27.62
C LYS A 61 -15.34 -19.50 -28.00
N ALA A 62 -14.04 -19.85 -27.97
CA ALA A 62 -13.52 -21.17 -28.30
C ALA A 62 -12.67 -21.74 -27.15
N GLU A 63 -12.93 -23.00 -26.80
CA GLU A 63 -12.14 -23.76 -25.82
C GLU A 63 -11.35 -24.90 -26.48
N THR A 64 -11.74 -25.32 -27.70
CA THR A 64 -11.01 -26.29 -28.51
C THR A 64 -10.38 -25.65 -29.75
N PRO A 65 -9.26 -26.18 -30.29
CA PRO A 65 -8.67 -25.69 -31.54
C PRO A 65 -9.61 -25.89 -32.74
N ALA A 66 -10.43 -26.95 -32.72
CA ALA A 66 -11.50 -27.12 -33.70
C ALA A 66 -12.59 -26.03 -33.57
N GLY A 67 -12.86 -25.56 -32.35
CA GLY A 67 -13.69 -24.39 -32.07
C GLY A 67 -13.14 -23.11 -32.69
N LEU A 68 -11.82 -22.90 -32.67
CA LEU A 68 -11.17 -21.78 -33.36
C LEU A 68 -11.24 -21.94 -34.89
N ALA A 69 -10.93 -23.13 -35.43
CA ALA A 69 -10.94 -23.37 -36.88
C ALA A 69 -12.32 -23.10 -37.53
N ARG A 70 -13.42 -23.44 -36.84
CA ARG A 70 -14.80 -23.12 -37.27
C ARG A 70 -15.07 -21.61 -37.40
N CYS A 71 -14.29 -20.75 -36.74
CA CYS A 71 -14.42 -19.29 -36.85
C CYS A 71 -14.02 -18.79 -38.25
N SER A 72 -13.05 -19.45 -38.92
CA SER A 72 -12.57 -19.07 -40.25
C SER A 72 -13.65 -19.10 -41.34
N LEU A 73 -14.69 -19.92 -41.15
CA LEU A 73 -15.86 -20.02 -42.03
C LEU A 73 -16.74 -18.75 -42.03
N PHE A 74 -16.56 -17.86 -41.04
CA PHE A 74 -17.29 -16.61 -40.87
C PHE A 74 -16.47 -15.34 -41.18
N LEU A 75 -15.19 -15.46 -41.60
CA LEU A 75 -14.32 -14.34 -41.91
C LEU A 75 -14.63 -13.74 -43.31
N ASN A 76 -15.55 -12.77 -43.37
CA ASN A 76 -15.92 -12.02 -44.58
C ASN A 76 -15.18 -10.66 -44.70
N PRO A 77 -14.99 -10.10 -45.91
CA PRO A 77 -14.30 -8.81 -46.09
C PRO A 77 -15.04 -7.58 -45.55
N GLU A 78 -16.35 -7.67 -45.28
CA GLU A 78 -17.12 -6.57 -44.67
C GLU A 78 -17.01 -6.54 -43.13
N LEU A 79 -16.33 -7.52 -42.52
CA LEU A 79 -16.20 -7.64 -41.07
C LEU A 79 -15.41 -6.45 -40.49
N ARG A 80 -16.01 -5.77 -39.51
CA ARG A 80 -15.43 -4.57 -38.86
C ARG A 80 -15.07 -4.81 -37.40
N ALA A 81 -15.75 -5.73 -36.74
CA ALA A 81 -15.55 -6.04 -35.33
C ALA A 81 -15.36 -7.55 -35.12
N VAL A 82 -14.26 -7.92 -34.47
CA VAL A 82 -13.99 -9.30 -34.04
C VAL A 82 -13.66 -9.29 -32.54
N ASN A 83 -14.41 -10.07 -31.77
CA ASN A 83 -14.14 -10.29 -30.35
C ASN A 83 -13.92 -11.80 -30.11
N LEU A 84 -12.68 -12.17 -29.77
CA LEU A 84 -12.23 -13.54 -29.53
C LEU A 84 -12.03 -13.77 -28.04
N GLU A 85 -12.69 -14.80 -27.51
CA GLU A 85 -12.40 -15.37 -26.19
C GLU A 85 -11.79 -16.77 -26.38
N ILE A 86 -10.59 -16.98 -25.86
CA ILE A 86 -9.83 -18.23 -26.01
C ILE A 86 -9.62 -18.85 -24.63
N GLY A 87 -10.02 -20.11 -24.46
CA GLY A 87 -9.89 -20.83 -23.18
C GLY A 87 -8.48 -21.38 -22.90
N THR A 88 -7.75 -21.82 -23.93
CA THR A 88 -6.43 -22.48 -23.80
C THR A 88 -5.48 -22.10 -24.94
N LYS A 89 -4.16 -22.33 -24.80
CA LYS A 89 -3.16 -21.96 -25.81
C LYS A 89 -3.24 -22.90 -27.02
N PHE A 90 -3.74 -22.38 -28.15
CA PHE A 90 -3.80 -23.14 -29.41
C PHE A 90 -2.57 -22.86 -30.30
N PRO A 91 -1.86 -23.88 -30.82
CA PRO A 91 -0.75 -23.67 -31.76
C PRO A 91 -1.21 -23.18 -33.15
N GLN A 92 -2.51 -23.29 -33.45
CA GLN A 92 -3.12 -22.80 -34.69
C GLN A 92 -3.52 -21.31 -34.61
N LEU A 93 -3.28 -20.63 -33.50
CA LEU A 93 -3.72 -19.24 -33.32
C LEU A 93 -3.05 -18.29 -34.33
N ASP A 94 -1.74 -18.44 -34.54
CA ASP A 94 -0.96 -17.61 -35.46
C ASP A 94 -1.46 -17.76 -36.91
N THR A 95 -1.80 -18.98 -37.34
CA THR A 95 -2.34 -19.22 -38.69
C THR A 95 -3.75 -18.64 -38.85
N PHE A 96 -4.57 -18.68 -37.79
CA PHE A 96 -5.87 -18.01 -37.76
C PHE A 96 -5.74 -16.48 -37.80
N LEU A 97 -4.84 -15.89 -37.02
CA LEU A 97 -4.60 -14.44 -36.99
C LEU A 97 -4.04 -13.94 -38.33
N ALA A 98 -3.18 -14.71 -38.98
CA ALA A 98 -2.71 -14.43 -40.34
C ALA A 98 -3.87 -14.42 -41.36
N ASP A 99 -4.75 -15.43 -41.33
CA ASP A 99 -5.89 -15.54 -42.24
C ASP A 99 -6.92 -14.42 -42.01
N LEU A 100 -7.25 -14.12 -40.75
CA LEU A 100 -8.05 -12.96 -40.35
C LEU A 100 -7.45 -11.64 -40.85
N SER A 101 -6.15 -11.43 -40.67
CA SER A 101 -5.46 -10.19 -41.06
C SER A 101 -5.37 -10.03 -42.60
N ASN A 102 -5.39 -11.14 -43.35
CA ASN A 102 -5.43 -11.13 -44.80
C ASN A 102 -6.84 -10.89 -45.38
N ARG A 103 -7.89 -11.40 -44.71
CA ARG A 103 -9.28 -11.33 -45.22
C ARG A 103 -10.06 -10.08 -44.79
N THR A 104 -9.71 -9.46 -43.67
CA THR A 104 -10.54 -8.43 -43.01
C THR A 104 -9.83 -7.08 -42.88
N LYS A 105 -10.60 -6.01 -42.63
CA LYS A 105 -10.11 -4.67 -42.30
C LYS A 105 -10.84 -4.14 -41.07
N LEU A 106 -10.37 -4.56 -39.90
CA LEU A 106 -11.08 -4.35 -38.64
C LEU A 106 -10.98 -2.90 -38.15
N THR A 107 -12.09 -2.41 -37.60
CA THR A 107 -12.16 -1.17 -36.81
C THR A 107 -12.24 -1.44 -35.31
N SER A 108 -12.63 -2.65 -34.91
CA SER A 108 -12.63 -3.12 -33.51
C SER A 108 -12.03 -4.52 -33.41
N PHE A 109 -11.04 -4.70 -32.55
CA PHE A 109 -10.48 -6.00 -32.22
C PHE A 109 -10.47 -6.21 -30.70
N SER A 110 -10.96 -7.36 -30.25
CA SER A 110 -10.86 -7.80 -28.86
C SER A 110 -10.29 -9.20 -28.77
N PHE A 111 -9.31 -9.37 -27.90
CA PHE A 111 -8.69 -10.65 -27.60
C PHE A 111 -8.62 -10.85 -26.08
N ILE A 112 -9.22 -11.94 -25.61
CA ILE A 112 -9.28 -12.32 -24.20
C ILE A 112 -8.79 -13.77 -24.08
N SER A 113 -7.75 -14.00 -23.28
CA SER A 113 -7.13 -15.32 -23.08
C SER A 113 -6.43 -15.39 -21.72
N PRO A 114 -6.55 -16.50 -20.96
CA PRO A 114 -5.74 -16.73 -19.77
C PRO A 114 -4.28 -17.10 -20.12
N THR A 115 -4.00 -17.39 -21.39
CA THR A 115 -2.68 -17.79 -21.90
C THR A 115 -2.01 -16.66 -22.70
N SER A 116 -0.68 -16.67 -22.77
CA SER A 116 0.11 -15.59 -23.37
C SER A 116 -0.27 -15.27 -24.82
N LEU A 117 -0.16 -14.00 -25.20
CA LEU A 117 -0.11 -13.63 -26.63
C LEU A 117 1.02 -14.41 -27.35
N PRO A 118 0.86 -14.73 -28.65
CA PRO A 118 1.95 -15.18 -29.49
C PRO A 118 2.98 -14.07 -29.73
N ASP A 119 4.26 -14.45 -29.89
CA ASP A 119 5.34 -13.49 -30.14
C ASP A 119 5.20 -12.80 -31.51
N SER A 120 4.61 -13.50 -32.48
CA SER A 120 4.27 -13.03 -33.83
C SER A 120 3.11 -12.02 -33.90
N PHE A 121 2.36 -11.85 -32.81
CA PHE A 121 1.04 -11.19 -32.79
C PHE A 121 1.06 -9.76 -33.37
N THR A 122 2.12 -9.00 -33.07
CA THR A 122 2.26 -7.61 -33.50
C THR A 122 2.59 -7.47 -34.99
N GLU A 123 3.32 -8.43 -35.56
CA GLU A 123 3.61 -8.48 -37.00
C GLU A 123 2.36 -8.88 -37.79
N LEU A 124 1.64 -9.91 -37.32
CA LEU A 124 0.41 -10.40 -37.95
C LEU A 124 -0.68 -9.32 -37.99
N LEU A 125 -0.86 -8.56 -36.91
CA LEU A 125 -1.83 -7.46 -36.84
C LEU A 125 -1.29 -6.09 -37.30
N GLY A 126 -0.01 -5.99 -37.67
CA GLY A 126 0.58 -4.76 -38.22
C GLY A 126 -0.09 -4.24 -39.49
N ARG A 127 -0.81 -5.11 -40.23
CA ARG A 127 -1.60 -4.75 -41.41
C ARG A 127 -2.91 -4.02 -41.08
N GLN A 128 -3.39 -4.09 -39.83
CA GLN A 128 -4.72 -3.62 -39.41
C GLN A 128 -4.71 -2.14 -38.96
N VAL A 129 -4.25 -1.25 -39.84
CA VAL A 129 -4.08 0.20 -39.57
C VAL A 129 -5.41 0.95 -39.31
N ALA A 130 -6.56 0.32 -39.64
CA ALA A 130 -7.90 0.91 -39.49
C ALA A 130 -8.53 0.74 -38.08
N LEU A 131 -7.81 0.16 -37.11
CA LEU A 131 -8.33 -0.11 -35.77
C LEU A 131 -8.61 1.17 -34.98
N GLU A 132 -9.89 1.40 -34.66
CA GLU A 132 -10.35 2.45 -33.76
C GLU A 132 -10.48 1.99 -32.30
N LYS A 133 -10.71 0.69 -32.09
CA LYS A 133 -10.87 0.06 -30.78
C LYS A 133 -10.00 -1.19 -30.67
N VAL A 134 -9.17 -1.23 -29.63
CA VAL A 134 -8.36 -2.40 -29.26
C VAL A 134 -8.66 -2.80 -27.81
N VAL A 135 -8.89 -4.10 -27.59
CA VAL A 135 -9.07 -4.70 -26.26
C VAL A 135 -8.14 -5.90 -26.14
N LEU A 136 -7.19 -5.86 -25.22
CA LEU A 136 -6.30 -6.99 -24.91
C LEU A 136 -6.40 -7.35 -23.43
N VAL A 137 -6.83 -8.58 -23.15
CA VAL A 137 -6.90 -9.16 -21.81
C VAL A 137 -6.19 -10.51 -21.87
N ALA A 138 -4.86 -10.47 -21.87
CA ALA A 138 -3.99 -11.65 -21.94
C ALA A 138 -2.58 -11.35 -21.38
N PRO A 139 -1.90 -12.34 -20.77
CA PRO A 139 -0.48 -12.22 -20.45
C PRO A 139 0.35 -11.82 -21.68
N GLY A 140 1.30 -10.89 -21.50
CA GLY A 140 2.10 -10.33 -22.61
C GLY A 140 1.49 -9.11 -23.31
N ALA A 141 0.25 -8.70 -22.99
CA ALA A 141 -0.36 -7.49 -23.56
C ALA A 141 0.37 -6.18 -23.22
N LEU A 142 1.28 -6.19 -22.23
CA LEU A 142 2.15 -5.07 -21.85
C LEU A 142 3.57 -5.16 -22.42
N ALA A 143 3.87 -6.10 -23.32
CA ALA A 143 5.19 -6.19 -23.94
C ALA A 143 5.51 -4.90 -24.74
N PRO A 144 6.78 -4.42 -24.76
CA PRO A 144 7.15 -3.15 -25.41
C PRO A 144 6.77 -3.09 -26.90
N GLY A 145 6.89 -4.21 -27.62
CA GLY A 145 6.45 -4.34 -29.01
C GLY A 145 4.94 -4.20 -29.21
N VAL A 146 4.12 -4.62 -28.24
CA VAL A 146 2.66 -4.40 -28.24
C VAL A 146 2.37 -2.92 -28.00
N GLY A 147 3.11 -2.26 -27.10
CA GLY A 147 3.07 -0.81 -26.92
C GLY A 147 3.37 -0.06 -28.21
N ARG A 148 4.49 -0.39 -28.88
CA ARG A 148 4.88 0.16 -30.19
C ARG A 148 3.77 -0.03 -31.24
N TRP A 149 3.20 -1.23 -31.33
CA TRP A 149 2.11 -1.52 -32.28
C TRP A 149 0.88 -0.65 -32.00
N ILE A 150 0.38 -0.63 -30.76
CA ILE A 150 -0.82 0.16 -30.39
C ILE A 150 -0.58 1.66 -30.62
N ALA A 151 0.60 2.19 -30.26
CA ALA A 151 0.94 3.59 -30.48
C ALA A 151 1.09 3.97 -31.97
N SER A 152 1.33 3.00 -32.85
CA SER A 152 1.40 3.20 -34.31
C SER A 152 0.03 3.32 -34.99
N LEU A 153 -1.07 2.93 -34.31
CA LEU A 153 -2.42 2.95 -34.87
C LEU A 153 -2.97 4.39 -34.97
N PRO A 154 -3.13 4.96 -36.19
CA PRO A 154 -3.42 6.38 -36.36
C PRO A 154 -4.86 6.78 -36.02
N GLN A 155 -5.79 5.82 -35.96
CA GLN A 155 -7.22 6.04 -35.73
C GLN A 155 -7.71 5.54 -34.36
N LEU A 156 -6.79 5.13 -33.47
CA LEU A 156 -7.14 4.52 -32.18
C LEU A 156 -7.84 5.53 -31.26
N LYS A 157 -9.13 5.29 -31.00
CA LYS A 157 -10.00 6.10 -30.13
C LYS A 157 -10.25 5.44 -28.78
N THR A 158 -10.27 4.11 -28.74
CA THR A 158 -10.61 3.31 -27.55
C THR A 158 -9.57 2.23 -27.29
N LEU A 159 -8.99 2.22 -26.08
CA LEU A 159 -8.06 1.19 -25.62
C LEU A 159 -8.59 0.52 -24.34
N ARG A 160 -8.50 -0.81 -24.27
CA ARG A 160 -8.71 -1.59 -23.04
C ARG A 160 -7.54 -2.54 -22.81
N LEU A 161 -6.93 -2.46 -21.63
CA LEU A 161 -5.83 -3.33 -21.18
C LEU A 161 -6.11 -3.88 -19.78
N ASP A 162 -5.44 -4.98 -19.46
CA ASP A 162 -5.43 -5.58 -18.12
C ASP A 162 -4.00 -5.54 -17.55
N LEU A 163 -3.87 -4.94 -16.36
CA LEU A 163 -2.64 -4.73 -15.60
C LEU A 163 -2.57 -5.64 -14.35
N THR A 164 -3.58 -6.49 -14.10
CA THR A 164 -3.64 -7.35 -12.90
C THR A 164 -2.42 -8.26 -12.78
N GLY A 165 -1.84 -8.31 -11.58
CA GLY A 165 -0.69 -9.18 -11.27
C GLY A 165 0.57 -8.82 -12.07
N ARG A 166 0.77 -7.54 -12.41
CA ARG A 166 1.96 -7.04 -13.11
C ARG A 166 2.82 -6.16 -12.20
N SER A 167 4.13 -6.16 -12.44
CA SER A 167 5.03 -5.22 -11.80
C SER A 167 4.94 -3.85 -12.48
N VAL A 168 5.16 -2.78 -11.71
CA VAL A 168 5.26 -1.40 -12.22
C VAL A 168 6.28 -1.30 -13.36
N ILE A 169 7.39 -2.05 -13.28
CA ILE A 169 8.44 -2.11 -14.31
C ILE A 169 7.88 -2.62 -15.65
N ALA A 170 6.98 -3.61 -15.64
CA ALA A 170 6.32 -4.09 -16.86
C ALA A 170 5.33 -3.07 -17.43
N VAL A 171 4.75 -2.20 -16.59
CA VAL A 171 3.90 -1.09 -17.02
C VAL A 171 4.72 0.05 -17.63
N GLU A 172 5.88 0.41 -17.05
CA GLU A 172 6.78 1.41 -17.64
C GLU A 172 7.43 0.90 -18.95
N GLY A 173 7.81 -0.39 -19.01
CA GLY A 173 8.41 -1.02 -20.20
C GLY A 173 7.52 -1.00 -21.46
N PHE A 174 6.19 -1.02 -21.29
CA PHE A 174 5.23 -0.80 -22.39
C PHE A 174 5.46 0.53 -23.13
N PHE A 175 6.05 1.54 -22.46
CA PHE A 175 6.30 2.87 -23.01
C PHE A 175 7.75 3.13 -23.46
N ASP A 176 8.74 2.30 -23.07
CA ASP A 176 10.16 2.55 -23.38
C ASP A 176 10.45 2.53 -24.91
N GLU A 177 9.87 1.58 -25.65
CA GLU A 177 10.08 1.44 -27.11
C GLU A 177 9.32 2.47 -27.99
N LEU A 178 8.54 3.37 -27.37
CA LEU A 178 7.74 4.37 -28.09
C LEU A 178 8.55 5.57 -28.60
N ARG A 179 9.81 5.71 -28.16
CA ARG A 179 10.69 6.80 -28.59
C ARG A 179 11.45 6.36 -29.84
N LEU A 180 11.12 6.97 -30.97
CA LEU A 180 11.72 6.68 -32.28
C LEU A 180 13.25 6.70 -32.21
N ARG A 181 13.89 5.55 -32.48
CA ARG A 181 15.33 5.48 -32.78
C ARG A 181 15.59 6.20 -34.11
N SER A 182 16.22 7.36 -34.07
CA SER A 182 16.79 7.99 -35.27
C SER A 182 18.17 7.40 -35.55
N GLY A 183 18.27 6.57 -36.60
CA GLY A 183 19.54 6.20 -37.23
C GLY A 183 20.55 5.46 -36.35
N ASP A 184 20.41 4.14 -36.25
CA ASP A 184 21.56 3.26 -36.45
C ASP A 184 21.09 1.86 -36.88
N SER A 185 21.87 1.18 -37.73
CA SER A 185 21.53 -0.13 -38.27
C SER A 185 22.72 -1.08 -38.20
N THR A 186 22.65 -2.05 -37.29
CA THR A 186 23.50 -3.24 -37.27
C THR A 186 22.62 -4.49 -37.33
N PRO A 187 22.99 -5.52 -38.12
CA PRO A 187 22.12 -6.65 -38.39
C PRO A 187 22.15 -7.69 -37.25
N SER A 188 20.98 -8.00 -36.68
CA SER A 188 20.81 -9.04 -35.67
C SER A 188 20.50 -10.40 -36.32
N SER A 189 21.53 -11.18 -36.69
CA SER A 189 21.32 -12.56 -37.19
C SER A 189 22.54 -13.48 -37.03
N VAL A 190 22.67 -14.12 -35.87
CA VAL A 190 23.29 -15.46 -35.74
C VAL A 190 22.43 -16.27 -34.78
N MET A 191 22.16 -17.53 -35.13
CA MET A 191 21.40 -18.45 -34.29
C MET A 191 22.25 -18.95 -33.11
N SER A 192 21.67 -19.00 -31.91
CA SER A 192 22.01 -20.04 -30.93
C SER A 192 20.81 -20.28 -30.01
N THR A 193 20.48 -21.56 -29.82
CA THR A 193 19.60 -22.03 -28.76
C THR A 193 20.42 -22.87 -27.80
N ASP A 194 20.69 -22.37 -26.60
CA ASP A 194 20.80 -23.23 -25.42
C ASP A 194 20.48 -22.45 -24.14
N SER A 195 20.35 -23.21 -23.06
CA SER A 195 20.08 -22.85 -21.68
C SER A 195 21.35 -22.42 -20.92
N GLY A 196 21.15 -21.67 -19.83
CA GLY A 196 22.19 -21.38 -18.84
C GLY A 196 22.26 -19.93 -18.39
N VAL A 197 22.24 -19.75 -17.06
CA VAL A 197 23.11 -18.95 -16.17
C VAL A 197 23.85 -17.71 -16.74
N PHE A 198 24.12 -16.74 -15.85
CA PHE A 198 24.75 -15.41 -16.09
C PHE A 198 23.77 -14.37 -16.67
N SER A 199 23.79 -13.09 -16.28
CA SER A 199 24.46 -12.41 -15.16
C SER A 199 23.84 -11.02 -14.97
N GLU A 200 23.55 -10.59 -13.74
CA GLU A 200 23.11 -9.21 -13.44
C GLU A 200 24.16 -8.45 -12.62
N ASP A 201 25.12 -7.84 -13.32
CA ASP A 201 25.92 -6.73 -12.79
C ASP A 201 26.38 -5.80 -13.94
N GLU A 202 25.51 -5.57 -14.92
CA GLU A 202 25.70 -4.53 -15.96
C GLU A 202 25.08 -3.20 -15.52
N ILE A 203 25.90 -2.16 -15.47
CA ILE A 203 25.48 -0.80 -15.12
C ILE A 203 24.54 -0.25 -16.22
N ASP A 204 23.30 0.10 -15.88
CA ASP A 204 22.33 0.59 -16.87
C ASP A 204 22.68 1.99 -17.44
N PHE A 205 23.44 1.98 -18.52
CA PHE A 205 23.74 3.16 -19.32
C PHE A 205 22.49 3.81 -19.95
N SER A 206 21.30 3.17 -19.93
CA SER A 206 20.05 3.82 -20.38
C SER A 206 19.75 5.07 -19.57
N LEU A 207 20.01 5.09 -18.25
CA LEU A 207 19.78 6.26 -17.40
C LEU A 207 20.69 7.44 -17.75
N ILE A 208 21.96 7.16 -18.07
CA ILE A 208 22.95 8.16 -18.49
C ILE A 208 22.60 8.71 -19.89
N ARG A 209 22.08 7.86 -20.79
CA ARG A 209 21.60 8.28 -22.11
C ARG A 209 20.26 9.05 -22.01
N LYS A 210 19.38 8.67 -21.08
CA LYS A 210 18.10 9.33 -20.72
C LYS A 210 18.33 10.71 -20.08
N SER A 211 19.48 10.97 -19.43
CA SER A 211 19.83 12.31 -18.92
C SER A 211 20.51 13.19 -19.97
N ALA A 212 21.44 12.65 -20.78
CA ALA A 212 22.09 13.39 -21.85
C ALA A 212 21.09 13.99 -22.87
N LEU A 213 20.12 13.18 -23.34
CA LEU A 213 19.08 13.61 -24.29
C LEU A 213 18.07 14.62 -23.72
N ARG A 214 18.04 14.84 -22.40
CA ARG A 214 17.21 15.89 -21.77
C ARG A 214 17.85 17.28 -21.82
N LEU A 215 19.16 17.37 -22.05
CA LEU A 215 19.89 18.65 -22.08
C LEU A 215 19.88 19.33 -23.46
N THR A 216 19.57 18.60 -24.53
CA THR A 216 19.67 19.10 -25.91
C THR A 216 18.39 19.72 -26.47
N GLY A 217 17.25 19.62 -25.77
CA GLY A 217 15.98 20.28 -26.13
C GLY A 217 15.22 19.68 -27.35
N ASP A 218 15.94 19.27 -28.39
CA ASP A 218 15.35 18.73 -29.62
C ASP A 218 14.90 17.26 -29.45
N LEU A 219 13.58 17.05 -29.34
CA LEU A 219 12.84 15.95 -29.98
C LEU A 219 11.33 16.07 -29.67
N SER A 220 10.58 16.71 -30.58
CA SER A 220 9.12 16.63 -30.58
C SER A 220 8.68 15.21 -30.95
N SER A 221 8.06 14.48 -30.03
CA SER A 221 7.45 13.19 -30.34
C SER A 221 6.22 13.39 -31.22
N LYS A 222 6.24 12.80 -32.43
CA LYS A 222 5.03 12.62 -33.23
C LYS A 222 3.98 11.93 -32.35
N GLY A 223 2.78 12.50 -32.26
CA GLY A 223 1.86 12.27 -31.13
C GLY A 223 1.30 10.85 -31.00
N SER A 224 2.03 9.97 -30.32
CA SER A 224 1.54 8.67 -29.84
C SER A 224 0.22 8.84 -29.09
N PHE A 225 -0.77 8.00 -29.39
CA PHE A 225 -2.11 8.03 -28.80
C PHE A 225 -2.92 9.33 -28.98
N ALA A 226 -2.52 10.28 -29.84
CA ALA A 226 -3.18 11.61 -29.92
C ALA A 226 -4.70 11.57 -30.23
N GLN A 227 -5.19 10.54 -30.92
CA GLN A 227 -6.63 10.33 -31.18
C GLN A 227 -7.37 9.55 -30.08
N MET A 228 -6.68 9.05 -29.06
CA MET A 228 -7.31 8.30 -27.97
C MET A 228 -8.24 9.21 -27.16
N ARG A 229 -9.47 8.74 -26.92
CA ARG A 229 -10.53 9.48 -26.20
C ARG A 229 -11.19 8.64 -25.12
N LYS A 230 -11.05 7.32 -25.16
CA LYS A 230 -11.61 6.36 -24.21
C LYS A 230 -10.54 5.39 -23.76
N LEU A 231 -10.37 5.25 -22.45
CA LEU A 231 -9.44 4.30 -21.85
C LEU A 231 -10.19 3.44 -20.81
N HIS A 232 -9.93 2.15 -20.84
CA HIS A 232 -10.40 1.20 -19.82
C HIS A 232 -9.21 0.40 -19.28
N LEU A 233 -8.97 0.46 -17.97
CA LEU A 233 -7.89 -0.28 -17.33
C LEU A 233 -8.44 -1.17 -16.22
N THR A 234 -7.95 -2.41 -16.14
CA THR A 234 -8.14 -3.32 -15.01
C THR A 234 -6.82 -3.46 -14.24
N GLY A 235 -6.83 -3.48 -12.91
CA GLY A 235 -5.65 -3.79 -12.10
C GLY A 235 -5.43 -2.87 -10.90
N ASP A 236 -4.23 -2.92 -10.37
CA ASP A 236 -3.85 -2.23 -9.12
C ASP A 236 -3.75 -0.72 -9.32
N VAL A 237 -4.06 0.05 -8.27
CA VAL A 237 -4.17 1.51 -8.37
C VAL A 237 -2.83 2.17 -8.71
N SER A 238 -1.71 1.72 -8.14
CA SER A 238 -0.34 2.11 -8.50
C SER A 238 0.01 1.79 -9.95
N ASN A 239 -0.31 0.58 -10.44
CA ASN A 239 -0.11 0.18 -11.84
C ASN A 239 -0.92 1.08 -12.80
N ILE A 240 -2.18 1.38 -12.47
CA ILE A 240 -3.04 2.29 -13.23
C ILE A 240 -2.51 3.73 -13.20
N ALA A 241 -2.05 4.22 -12.04
CA ALA A 241 -1.47 5.54 -11.89
C ALA A 241 -0.21 5.72 -12.75
N VAL A 242 0.68 4.72 -12.77
CA VAL A 242 1.87 4.72 -13.62
C VAL A 242 1.50 4.67 -15.11
N PHE A 243 0.51 3.87 -15.52
CA PHE A 243 0.05 3.90 -16.91
C PHE A 243 -0.49 5.30 -17.30
N VAL A 244 -1.31 5.92 -16.46
CA VAL A 244 -1.89 7.26 -16.68
C VAL A 244 -0.80 8.36 -16.74
N LYS A 245 0.22 8.30 -15.88
CA LYS A 245 1.39 9.20 -15.84
C LYS A 245 2.12 9.32 -17.19
N HIS A 246 2.09 8.28 -18.02
CA HIS A 246 2.73 8.26 -19.34
C HIS A 246 1.84 8.71 -20.51
N LEU A 247 0.56 9.00 -20.27
CA LEU A 247 -0.38 9.46 -21.30
C LEU A 247 -0.37 10.98 -21.47
N THR A 248 -0.37 11.42 -22.73
CA THR A 248 -0.50 12.84 -23.14
C THR A 248 -1.78 13.13 -23.93
N SER A 249 -2.63 12.12 -24.14
CA SER A 249 -3.88 12.22 -24.90
C SER A 249 -5.04 12.76 -24.04
N PRO A 250 -5.81 13.78 -24.48
CA PRO A 250 -6.97 14.26 -23.73
C PRO A 250 -8.10 13.22 -23.73
N LEU A 251 -8.32 12.56 -22.59
CA LEU A 251 -9.35 11.53 -22.42
C LEU A 251 -10.71 12.14 -22.08
N THR A 252 -11.75 11.66 -22.77
CA THR A 252 -13.16 12.01 -22.53
C THR A 252 -13.88 11.01 -21.62
N GLN A 253 -13.46 9.75 -21.66
CA GLN A 253 -13.98 8.68 -20.81
C GLN A 253 -12.83 7.86 -20.22
N LEU A 254 -12.85 7.68 -18.90
CA LEU A 254 -11.94 6.82 -18.16
C LEU A 254 -12.76 5.82 -17.34
N ASP A 255 -12.65 4.54 -17.68
CA ASP A 255 -13.27 3.44 -16.94
C ASP A 255 -12.18 2.63 -16.22
N LEU A 256 -12.28 2.51 -14.89
CA LEU A 256 -11.29 1.80 -14.07
C LEU A 256 -11.93 0.60 -13.35
N VAL A 257 -11.24 -0.54 -13.39
CA VAL A 257 -11.62 -1.76 -12.68
C VAL A 257 -10.51 -2.09 -11.68
N ILE A 258 -10.70 -1.71 -10.42
CA ILE A 258 -9.67 -1.74 -9.37
C ILE A 258 -9.92 -2.84 -8.34
N GLU A 259 -8.87 -3.25 -7.65
CA GLU A 259 -8.99 -4.03 -6.41
C GLU A 259 -9.61 -3.14 -5.30
N ASP A 260 -10.42 -3.73 -4.41
CA ASP A 260 -11.17 -3.04 -3.37
C ASP A 260 -11.01 -3.79 -2.03
N PRO A 261 -10.57 -3.15 -0.93
CA PRO A 261 -10.19 -1.74 -0.82
C PRO A 261 -8.84 -1.40 -1.46
N PRO A 262 -8.71 -0.27 -2.18
CA PRO A 262 -7.43 0.23 -2.67
C PRO A 262 -6.60 0.86 -1.54
N ASP A 263 -5.28 0.93 -1.72
CA ASP A 263 -4.45 1.73 -0.82
C ASP A 263 -4.78 3.24 -0.93
N ARG A 264 -4.66 3.94 0.19
CA ARG A 264 -5.01 5.37 0.28
C ARG A 264 -4.01 6.26 -0.44
N ALA A 265 -2.70 6.00 -0.36
CA ALA A 265 -1.69 6.82 -1.01
C ALA A 265 -1.80 6.67 -2.53
N ASP A 266 -1.85 5.43 -3.03
CA ASP A 266 -2.07 5.13 -4.45
C ASP A 266 -3.34 5.81 -5.00
N TRP A 267 -4.45 5.78 -4.23
CA TRP A 267 -5.71 6.42 -4.63
C TRP A 267 -5.62 7.96 -4.62
N HIS A 268 -4.94 8.56 -3.64
CA HIS A 268 -4.70 10.00 -3.61
C HIS A 268 -3.84 10.45 -4.81
N ASP A 269 -2.77 9.73 -5.14
CA ASP A 269 -1.93 10.03 -6.31
C ASP A 269 -2.66 9.83 -7.64
N LEU A 270 -3.46 8.76 -7.78
CA LEU A 270 -4.27 8.53 -8.97
C LEU A 270 -5.32 9.64 -9.17
N SER A 271 -6.07 9.99 -8.12
CA SER A 271 -7.11 11.02 -8.21
C SER A 271 -6.54 12.42 -8.45
N ALA A 272 -5.37 12.73 -7.86
CA ALA A 272 -4.62 13.94 -8.16
C ALA A 272 -4.13 13.97 -9.63
N MET A 273 -3.55 12.89 -10.15
CA MET A 273 -3.10 12.83 -11.54
C MET A 273 -4.24 12.86 -12.57
N ILE A 274 -5.41 12.29 -12.26
CA ILE A 274 -6.60 12.42 -13.12
C ILE A 274 -7.01 13.90 -13.25
N CYS A 275 -7.00 14.66 -12.15
CA CYS A 275 -7.26 16.11 -12.18
C CYS A 275 -6.15 16.86 -12.94
N GLU A 276 -4.88 16.55 -12.68
CA GLU A 276 -3.72 17.20 -13.29
C GLU A 276 -3.62 16.98 -14.81
N LYS A 277 -3.99 15.79 -15.32
CA LYS A 277 -3.85 15.43 -16.74
C LYS A 277 -5.12 15.57 -17.57
N PHE A 278 -6.30 15.37 -16.98
CA PHE A 278 -7.56 15.29 -17.73
C PHE A 278 -8.64 16.28 -17.27
N GLY A 279 -8.31 17.22 -16.39
CA GLY A 279 -9.22 18.23 -15.83
C GLY A 279 -10.13 18.91 -16.86
N ASP A 280 -9.54 19.39 -17.96
CA ASP A 280 -10.27 20.11 -19.01
C ASP A 280 -10.95 19.21 -20.06
N SER A 281 -10.73 17.88 -20.04
CA SER A 281 -11.22 16.96 -21.09
C SER A 281 -12.17 15.86 -20.61
N LEU A 282 -12.11 15.47 -19.34
CA LEU A 282 -12.80 14.29 -18.83
C LEU A 282 -14.30 14.53 -18.62
N GLN A 283 -15.13 13.82 -19.39
CA GLN A 283 -16.59 13.93 -19.35
C GLN A 283 -17.24 12.81 -18.54
N SER A 284 -16.61 11.63 -18.46
CA SER A 284 -17.12 10.47 -17.73
C SER A 284 -16.01 9.70 -17.02
N LEU A 285 -16.11 9.59 -15.70
CA LEU A 285 -15.24 8.76 -14.85
C LEU A 285 -16.06 7.63 -14.23
N ARG A 286 -15.61 6.39 -14.41
CA ARG A 286 -16.17 5.19 -13.76
C ARG A 286 -15.09 4.46 -12.99
N VAL A 287 -15.40 4.04 -11.77
CA VAL A 287 -14.54 3.21 -10.92
C VAL A 287 -15.38 2.05 -10.39
N THR A 288 -14.93 0.81 -10.63
CA THR A 288 -15.66 -0.42 -10.30
C THR A 288 -14.73 -1.45 -9.68
N ALA A 289 -15.22 -2.23 -8.72
CA ALA A 289 -14.42 -3.30 -8.11
C ALA A 289 -14.26 -4.54 -9.02
N THR A 290 -13.09 -5.19 -8.93
CA THR A 290 -12.70 -6.45 -9.60
C THR A 290 -13.66 -7.63 -9.36
N GLY A 291 -13.52 -8.70 -10.15
CA GLY A 291 -14.32 -9.93 -9.96
C GLY A 291 -13.99 -10.69 -8.67
N SER A 292 -12.75 -10.59 -8.19
CA SER A 292 -12.22 -11.19 -6.95
C SER A 292 -12.89 -10.61 -5.70
N SER A 293 -12.90 -9.29 -5.56
CA SER A 293 -13.59 -8.58 -4.47
C SER A 293 -15.11 -8.83 -4.48
N ARG A 294 -15.74 -8.89 -5.67
CA ARG A 294 -17.16 -9.28 -5.82
C ARG A 294 -17.44 -10.73 -5.39
N PHE A 295 -16.47 -11.65 -5.48
CA PHE A 295 -16.62 -13.02 -4.97
C PHE A 295 -16.61 -13.08 -3.43
N MET A 296 -15.79 -12.25 -2.76
CA MET A 296 -15.87 -12.11 -1.30
C MET A 296 -17.27 -11.68 -0.84
N ASP A 297 -17.94 -10.81 -1.60
CA ASP A 297 -19.30 -10.33 -1.29
C ASP A 297 -20.41 -11.38 -1.52
N LEU A 298 -20.09 -12.46 -2.25
CA LEU A 298 -20.88 -13.69 -2.37
C LEU A 298 -20.62 -14.65 -1.20
N VAL A 299 -19.35 -14.84 -0.80
CA VAL A 299 -18.96 -15.70 0.34
C VAL A 299 -19.43 -15.11 1.69
N ARG A 300 -19.32 -13.79 1.89
CA ARG A 300 -19.85 -13.10 3.09
C ARG A 300 -21.36 -13.26 3.26
N ALA A 301 -22.09 -13.55 2.19
CA ALA A 301 -23.53 -13.77 2.28
C ALA A 301 -23.92 -15.04 3.07
N THR A 302 -22.97 -15.96 3.32
CA THR A 302 -23.26 -17.24 4.01
C THR A 302 -22.78 -17.35 5.46
N SER A 303 -21.86 -16.49 5.95
CA SER A 303 -21.33 -16.67 7.32
C SER A 303 -20.70 -15.44 7.99
N ARG A 304 -21.37 -14.95 9.05
CA ARG A 304 -20.87 -14.42 10.36
C ARG A 304 -19.62 -13.50 10.46
N ALA A 305 -18.96 -13.08 9.40
CA ALA A 305 -17.82 -12.16 9.45
C ALA A 305 -18.25 -10.69 9.32
N GLU A 306 -17.68 -9.81 10.15
CA GLU A 306 -17.85 -8.36 10.02
C GLU A 306 -16.94 -7.82 8.90
N PRO A 307 -17.44 -7.03 7.93
CA PRO A 307 -16.62 -6.48 6.86
C PRO A 307 -15.81 -5.27 7.32
N ALA A 308 -14.52 -5.22 6.94
CA ALA A 308 -13.62 -4.11 7.21
C ALA A 308 -13.88 -2.90 6.30
N SER A 309 -15.07 -2.29 6.41
CA SER A 309 -15.53 -1.21 5.55
C SER A 309 -14.65 0.06 5.62
N GLY A 310 -14.11 0.50 4.48
CA GLY A 310 -13.19 1.63 4.37
C GLY A 310 -13.86 2.96 4.01
N ARG A 311 -13.22 4.09 4.38
CA ARG A 311 -13.46 5.39 3.72
C ARG A 311 -12.54 5.50 2.52
N LEU A 312 -13.14 5.63 1.33
CA LEU A 312 -12.48 6.22 0.17
C LEU A 312 -12.53 7.75 0.32
N SER A 313 -11.38 8.40 0.46
CA SER A 313 -11.35 9.88 0.46
C SER A 313 -11.51 10.39 -0.96
N LEU A 314 -12.34 11.42 -1.14
CA LEU A 314 -12.47 12.18 -2.39
C LEU A 314 -11.82 13.58 -2.28
N ASP A 315 -11.01 13.81 -1.24
CA ASP A 315 -10.45 15.13 -0.90
C ASP A 315 -9.45 15.66 -1.97
N CYS A 316 -8.91 14.78 -2.83
CA CYS A 316 -8.02 15.15 -3.94
C CYS A 316 -8.74 15.50 -5.26
N PHE A 317 -10.06 15.31 -5.37
CA PHE A 317 -10.82 15.79 -6.52
C PHE A 317 -10.99 17.30 -6.44
N THR A 318 -10.17 18.02 -7.18
CA THR A 318 -10.02 19.48 -7.08
C THR A 318 -10.60 20.25 -8.27
N TYR A 319 -10.43 19.73 -9.49
CA TYR A 319 -10.83 20.44 -10.72
C TYR A 319 -11.25 19.46 -11.83
N LEU A 320 -12.56 19.32 -12.04
CA LEU A 320 -13.17 18.49 -13.09
C LEU A 320 -14.43 19.20 -13.68
N PRO A 321 -14.31 20.43 -14.21
CA PRO A 321 -15.47 21.24 -14.60
C PRO A 321 -16.30 20.65 -15.76
N HIS A 322 -15.71 19.78 -16.59
CA HIS A 322 -16.38 19.14 -17.73
C HIS A 322 -16.98 17.75 -17.41
N LEU A 323 -16.88 17.27 -16.16
CA LEU A 323 -17.34 15.94 -15.78
C LEU A 323 -18.88 15.88 -15.68
N THR A 324 -19.50 15.29 -16.69
CA THR A 324 -20.95 15.01 -16.74
C THR A 324 -21.34 13.78 -15.91
N ARG A 325 -20.43 12.81 -15.74
CA ARG A 325 -20.72 11.52 -15.09
C ARG A 325 -19.60 11.07 -14.16
N LEU A 326 -19.98 10.79 -12.91
CA LEU A 326 -19.15 10.11 -11.91
C LEU A 326 -19.88 8.86 -11.42
N ASP A 327 -19.22 7.70 -11.48
CA ASP A 327 -19.83 6.40 -11.24
C ASP A 327 -18.89 5.49 -10.44
N ILE A 328 -19.00 5.48 -9.10
CA ILE A 328 -18.15 4.70 -8.19
C ILE A 328 -18.98 3.53 -7.62
N ASP A 329 -18.52 2.29 -7.84
CA ASP A 329 -19.17 1.04 -7.42
C ASP A 329 -18.15 0.06 -6.80
N LEU A 330 -17.84 0.32 -5.52
CA LEU A 330 -16.89 -0.39 -4.67
C LEU A 330 -17.63 -0.96 -3.43
N PRO A 331 -17.81 -2.28 -3.28
CA PRO A 331 -18.59 -2.88 -2.18
C PRO A 331 -17.93 -2.82 -0.80
N GLU A 332 -16.62 -2.60 -0.69
CA GLU A 332 -15.88 -2.58 0.58
C GLU A 332 -15.53 -1.14 1.01
N SER A 333 -15.13 -0.29 0.06
CA SER A 333 -14.82 1.14 0.27
C SER A 333 -16.07 2.04 0.31
N VAL A 334 -17.08 1.63 1.09
CA VAL A 334 -18.45 2.18 1.10
C VAL A 334 -18.63 3.46 1.93
N ILE A 335 -17.72 3.80 2.85
CA ILE A 335 -17.92 4.90 3.81
C ILE A 335 -17.54 6.26 3.21
N PHE A 336 -18.47 6.88 2.47
CA PHE A 336 -18.38 8.29 2.08
C PHE A 336 -18.86 9.22 3.21
N THR A 337 -18.25 10.40 3.32
CA THR A 337 -18.61 11.44 4.32
C THR A 337 -19.18 12.70 3.66
N ASN A 338 -19.66 13.63 4.48
CA ASN A 338 -20.18 14.92 3.98
C ASN A 338 -19.11 15.77 3.30
N ALA A 339 -17.85 15.71 3.77
CA ALA A 339 -16.72 16.38 3.14
C ALA A 339 -16.45 15.85 1.73
N ASP A 340 -16.53 14.53 1.53
CA ASP A 340 -16.34 13.89 0.21
C ASP A 340 -17.36 14.40 -0.83
N VAL A 341 -18.63 14.55 -0.42
CA VAL A 341 -19.70 15.09 -1.27
C VAL A 341 -19.54 16.61 -1.49
N GLU A 342 -19.08 17.35 -0.49
CA GLU A 342 -18.74 18.76 -0.66
C GLU A 342 -17.59 18.97 -1.65
N CYS A 343 -16.58 18.10 -1.67
CA CYS A 343 -15.47 18.14 -2.62
C CYS A 343 -15.95 17.88 -4.05
N ILE A 344 -16.78 16.85 -4.28
CA ILE A 344 -17.46 16.62 -5.58
C ILE A 344 -18.22 17.88 -6.02
N ALA A 345 -19.03 18.46 -5.13
CA ALA A 345 -19.87 19.62 -5.43
C ALA A 345 -19.07 20.90 -5.75
N LYS A 346 -17.83 21.01 -5.26
CA LYS A 346 -16.89 22.12 -5.56
C LYS A 346 -16.12 21.88 -6.87
N ALA A 347 -15.70 20.63 -7.14
CA ALA A 347 -14.87 20.28 -8.29
C ALA A 347 -15.63 19.97 -9.59
N CYS A 348 -16.86 19.44 -9.49
CA CYS A 348 -17.66 18.90 -10.61
C CYS A 348 -18.95 19.72 -10.82
N THR A 349 -18.85 20.92 -11.35
CA THR A 349 -19.98 21.87 -11.45
C THR A 349 -21.05 21.48 -12.48
N ASN A 350 -20.68 20.83 -13.59
CA ASN A 350 -21.59 20.42 -14.67
C ASN A 350 -22.10 18.97 -14.56
N LEU A 351 -22.05 18.37 -13.36
CA LEU A 351 -22.37 16.97 -13.14
C LEU A 351 -23.86 16.65 -13.40
N GLU A 352 -24.14 15.71 -14.31
CA GLU A 352 -25.49 15.24 -14.69
C GLU A 352 -25.86 13.93 -14.00
N VAL A 353 -24.87 13.05 -13.79
CA VAL A 353 -25.02 11.71 -13.19
C VAL A 353 -23.98 11.51 -12.10
N LEU A 354 -24.44 11.31 -10.87
CA LEU A 354 -23.61 10.85 -9.76
C LEU A 354 -24.11 9.48 -9.27
N LYS A 355 -23.21 8.48 -9.21
CA LYS A 355 -23.42 7.25 -8.45
C LYS A 355 -22.29 7.03 -7.45
N LEU A 356 -22.64 6.78 -6.20
CA LEU A 356 -21.76 6.46 -5.08
C LEU A 356 -22.29 5.20 -4.41
N CYS A 357 -21.71 4.04 -4.77
CA CYS A 357 -22.02 2.70 -4.30
C CYS A 357 -23.54 2.45 -4.09
N PRO A 358 -24.36 2.47 -5.15
CA PRO A 358 -25.82 2.47 -5.02
C PRO A 358 -26.42 1.18 -4.44
N LEU A 359 -25.63 0.10 -4.38
CA LEU A 359 -25.96 -1.19 -3.75
C LEU A 359 -25.27 -1.40 -2.39
N ALA A 360 -24.65 -0.34 -1.83
CA ALA A 360 -23.99 -0.37 -0.53
C ALA A 360 -24.91 -0.87 0.59
N ARG A 361 -24.34 -1.67 1.49
CA ARG A 361 -25.04 -2.26 2.64
C ARG A 361 -24.61 -1.53 3.92
N PHE A 362 -25.56 -1.16 4.77
CA PHE A 362 -25.30 -0.59 6.10
C PHE A 362 -26.02 -1.43 7.16
N PRO A 363 -25.42 -2.53 7.63
CA PRO A 363 -25.92 -3.33 8.74
C PRO A 363 -25.98 -2.51 10.03
N SER A 364 -26.92 -2.83 10.93
CA SER A 364 -27.09 -2.10 12.21
C SER A 364 -25.84 -2.08 13.10
N ALA A 365 -24.93 -3.05 12.94
CA ALA A 365 -23.64 -3.09 13.65
C ALA A 365 -22.61 -2.09 13.09
N THR A 366 -22.62 -1.83 11.78
CA THR A 366 -21.70 -0.89 11.09
C THR A 366 -22.14 0.58 11.27
N GLY A 367 -23.40 0.81 11.66
CA GLY A 367 -23.98 2.12 11.88
C GLY A 367 -24.61 2.74 10.64
N ALA A 368 -25.12 3.97 10.80
CA ALA A 368 -25.82 4.69 9.74
C ALA A 368 -24.87 5.17 8.62
N PRO A 369 -25.34 5.25 7.36
CA PRO A 369 -24.64 5.98 6.30
C PRO A 369 -24.40 7.45 6.69
N LYS A 370 -23.21 7.99 6.40
CA LYS A 370 -22.81 9.33 6.88
C LYS A 370 -23.28 10.50 5.98
N ILE A 371 -23.70 10.21 4.75
CA ILE A 371 -24.32 11.20 3.84
C ILE A 371 -25.75 11.45 4.31
N THR A 372 -26.13 12.72 4.49
CA THR A 372 -27.49 13.11 4.91
C THR A 372 -28.26 13.79 3.78
N LEU A 373 -29.58 13.96 3.95
CA LEU A 373 -30.40 14.79 3.05
C LEU A 373 -29.93 16.26 3.00
N VAL A 374 -29.31 16.78 4.07
CA VAL A 374 -28.69 18.12 4.09
C VAL A 374 -27.54 18.21 3.09
N THR A 375 -26.71 17.17 3.05
CA THR A 375 -25.56 17.04 2.13
C THR A 375 -26.01 16.94 0.68
N VAL A 376 -27.09 16.20 0.42
CA VAL A 376 -27.73 16.11 -0.90
C VAL A 376 -28.28 17.46 -1.35
N ALA A 377 -28.86 18.25 -0.44
CA ALA A 377 -29.32 19.61 -0.74
C ALA A 377 -28.17 20.56 -1.13
N TYR A 378 -27.01 20.45 -0.48
CA TYR A 378 -25.80 21.20 -0.85
C TYR A 378 -25.30 20.82 -2.25
N LEU A 379 -25.16 19.52 -2.52
CA LEU A 379 -24.77 18.98 -3.84
C LEU A 379 -25.71 19.50 -4.95
N ILE A 380 -27.02 19.41 -4.75
CA ILE A 380 -28.05 19.91 -5.67
C ILE A 380 -27.92 21.40 -5.95
N SER A 381 -27.61 22.21 -4.92
CA SER A 381 -27.50 23.67 -5.09
C SER A 381 -26.29 24.09 -5.94
N SER A 382 -25.26 23.24 -6.00
CA SER A 382 -24.03 23.44 -6.78
C SER A 382 -24.14 22.83 -8.19
N CYS A 383 -24.46 21.54 -8.27
CA CYS A 383 -24.53 20.76 -9.52
C CYS A 383 -25.91 20.88 -10.18
N ARG A 384 -26.19 22.05 -10.79
CA ARG A 384 -27.53 22.38 -11.31
C ARG A 384 -28.07 21.48 -12.42
N ASN A 385 -27.20 20.75 -13.12
CA ASN A 385 -27.59 19.84 -14.21
C ASN A 385 -27.84 18.39 -13.74
N LEU A 386 -27.68 18.11 -12.43
CA LEU A 386 -27.78 16.76 -11.87
C LEU A 386 -29.18 16.17 -12.05
N HIS A 387 -29.31 15.25 -13.01
CA HIS A 387 -30.57 14.58 -13.36
C HIS A 387 -30.70 13.18 -12.75
N THR A 388 -29.59 12.56 -12.36
CA THR A 388 -29.54 11.25 -11.70
C THR A 388 -28.59 11.26 -10.53
N LEU A 389 -29.13 10.98 -9.34
CA LEU A 389 -28.37 10.74 -8.13
C LEU A 389 -28.63 9.31 -7.63
N ALA A 390 -27.58 8.54 -7.39
CA ALA A 390 -27.67 7.20 -6.83
C ALA A 390 -26.68 7.04 -5.67
N THR A 391 -27.16 7.12 -4.43
CA THR A 391 -26.33 7.09 -3.22
C THR A 391 -27.18 6.66 -2.02
N VAL A 392 -26.53 6.06 -1.02
CA VAL A 392 -27.20 5.63 0.21
C VAL A 392 -27.04 6.74 1.27
N VAL A 393 -28.16 7.16 1.86
CA VAL A 393 -28.26 8.30 2.78
C VAL A 393 -28.88 7.90 4.12
N ASP A 394 -28.59 8.70 5.15
CA ASP A 394 -29.41 8.76 6.35
C ASP A 394 -30.46 9.86 6.18
N ALA A 395 -31.73 9.44 6.19
CA ALA A 395 -32.89 10.31 6.10
C ALA A 395 -33.55 10.60 7.47
N LYS A 396 -32.92 10.20 8.58
CA LYS A 396 -33.39 10.49 9.96
C LYS A 396 -33.24 11.96 10.34
N GLY A 397 -32.31 12.70 9.74
CA GLY A 397 -32.03 14.10 10.04
C GLY A 397 -32.47 15.07 8.94
N GLY A 398 -33.29 16.07 9.29
CA GLY A 398 -33.68 17.18 8.43
C GLY A 398 -33.77 18.49 9.21
N SER A 399 -33.30 19.59 8.62
CA SER A 399 -33.48 20.94 9.18
C SER A 399 -34.57 21.73 8.44
N ALA A 400 -35.34 22.51 9.20
CA ALA A 400 -36.29 23.49 8.67
C ALA A 400 -35.62 24.54 7.77
N ASP A 401 -34.33 24.83 7.96
CA ASP A 401 -33.54 25.78 7.15
C ASP A 401 -33.56 25.43 5.65
N ILE A 402 -33.63 24.13 5.32
CA ILE A 402 -33.68 23.65 3.94
C ILE A 402 -35.01 24.06 3.29
N LEU A 403 -36.13 23.91 4.00
CA LEU A 403 -37.47 24.27 3.52
C LEU A 403 -37.61 25.79 3.33
N ASN A 404 -36.94 26.58 4.18
CA ASN A 404 -36.86 28.03 4.06
C ASN A 404 -35.98 28.49 2.87
N SER A 405 -35.04 27.66 2.41
CA SER A 405 -34.12 28.00 1.31
C SER A 405 -34.64 27.57 -0.07
N ARG A 406 -35.07 28.53 -0.89
CA ARG A 406 -35.40 28.28 -2.32
C ARG A 406 -34.17 27.84 -3.15
N ARG A 407 -32.94 28.08 -2.66
CA ARG A 407 -31.70 27.70 -3.35
C ARG A 407 -31.36 26.20 -3.25
N ALA A 408 -32.01 25.47 -2.34
CA ALA A 408 -31.82 24.03 -2.17
C ALA A 408 -32.64 23.16 -3.17
N SER A 409 -33.44 23.76 -4.04
CA SER A 409 -34.38 23.06 -4.93
C SER A 409 -33.82 22.89 -6.34
N SER A 410 -33.69 21.64 -6.80
CA SER A 410 -33.42 21.33 -8.22
C SER A 410 -34.67 21.46 -9.07
N LYS A 411 -34.52 21.84 -10.34
CA LYS A 411 -35.52 21.52 -11.37
C LYS A 411 -35.13 20.30 -12.21
N SER A 412 -33.87 19.89 -12.13
CA SER A 412 -33.23 18.95 -13.06
C SER A 412 -33.24 17.50 -12.55
N LEU A 413 -33.36 17.28 -11.24
CA LEU A 413 -33.26 15.96 -10.62
C LEU A 413 -34.53 15.12 -10.86
N LEU A 414 -34.51 14.33 -11.93
CA LEU A 414 -35.60 13.42 -12.32
C LEU A 414 -35.51 12.05 -11.63
N ARG A 415 -34.31 11.57 -11.29
CA ARG A 415 -34.08 10.18 -10.87
C ARG A 415 -33.22 10.08 -9.61
N LEU A 416 -33.76 9.44 -8.56
CA LEU A 416 -33.09 9.25 -7.28
C LEU A 416 -33.10 7.75 -6.91
N HIS A 417 -31.93 7.18 -6.63
CA HIS A 417 -31.76 5.80 -6.20
C HIS A 417 -31.12 5.73 -4.81
N VAL A 418 -31.91 5.38 -3.80
CA VAL A 418 -31.53 5.41 -2.37
C VAL A 418 -31.04 4.06 -1.82
N GLY A 419 -31.10 2.98 -2.59
CA GLY A 419 -30.53 1.67 -2.19
C GLY A 419 -31.07 1.17 -0.83
N HIS A 420 -30.18 1.00 0.15
CA HIS A 420 -30.48 0.56 1.53
C HIS A 420 -30.62 1.72 2.56
N SER A 421 -30.97 2.93 2.12
CA SER A 421 -31.01 4.14 2.98
C SER A 421 -31.87 4.01 4.24
N TRP A 422 -31.41 4.60 5.33
CA TRP A 422 -32.08 4.55 6.64
C TRP A 422 -33.16 5.64 6.75
N ILE A 423 -34.33 5.31 7.30
CA ILE A 423 -35.49 6.23 7.34
C ILE A 423 -36.49 5.88 8.46
N ASP A 424 -36.75 6.84 9.35
CA ASP A 424 -37.73 6.67 10.45
C ASP A 424 -39.10 7.28 10.09
N ASP A 425 -39.15 8.56 9.69
CA ASP A 425 -40.38 9.27 9.32
C ASP A 425 -40.53 9.40 7.78
N PRO A 426 -41.46 8.67 7.14
CA PRO A 426 -41.70 8.77 5.71
C PRO A 426 -42.42 10.07 5.29
N LEU A 427 -43.18 10.72 6.18
CA LEU A 427 -43.90 11.96 5.85
C LEU A 427 -42.92 13.14 5.81
N HIS A 428 -42.06 13.29 6.82
CA HIS A 428 -41.05 14.35 6.84
C HIS A 428 -40.10 14.25 5.63
N VAL A 429 -39.66 13.03 5.29
CA VAL A 429 -38.79 12.80 4.12
C VAL A 429 -39.51 13.09 2.80
N ALA A 430 -40.80 12.74 2.67
CA ALA A 430 -41.58 13.08 1.47
C ALA A 430 -41.78 14.61 1.33
N ILE A 431 -41.98 15.33 2.43
CA ILE A 431 -42.05 16.81 2.44
C ILE A 431 -40.70 17.40 1.98
N LEU A 432 -39.58 16.97 2.56
CA LEU A 432 -38.24 17.40 2.14
C LEU A 432 -37.98 17.13 0.65
N LEU A 433 -38.26 15.91 0.18
CA LEU A 433 -38.05 15.53 -1.23
C LEU A 433 -38.95 16.32 -2.19
N SER A 434 -40.20 16.65 -1.82
CA SER A 434 -41.06 17.50 -2.64
C SER A 434 -40.49 18.92 -2.84
N HIS A 435 -39.71 19.41 -1.87
CA HIS A 435 -39.03 20.70 -1.95
C HIS A 435 -37.69 20.63 -2.68
N LEU A 436 -36.87 19.61 -2.41
CA LEU A 436 -35.56 19.40 -3.05
C LEU A 436 -35.69 19.00 -4.53
N ALA A 437 -36.63 18.12 -4.85
CA ALA A 437 -36.84 17.51 -6.16
C ALA A 437 -38.33 17.49 -6.56
N PRO A 438 -38.93 18.67 -6.85
CA PRO A 438 -40.33 18.83 -7.26
C PRO A 438 -40.71 18.11 -8.57
N HIS A 439 -39.72 17.74 -9.39
CA HIS A 439 -39.89 17.03 -10.67
C HIS A 439 -39.27 15.62 -10.64
N LEU A 440 -39.16 14.98 -9.47
CA LEU A 440 -38.64 13.62 -9.36
C LEU A 440 -39.64 12.62 -9.96
N GLU A 441 -39.29 12.01 -11.08
CA GLU A 441 -40.07 11.00 -11.80
C GLU A 441 -39.88 9.59 -11.23
N THR A 442 -38.65 9.23 -10.86
CA THR A 442 -38.34 7.87 -10.38
C THR A 442 -37.58 7.88 -9.07
N LEU A 443 -38.20 7.35 -8.01
CA LEU A 443 -37.56 6.96 -6.77
C LEU A 443 -37.32 5.44 -6.78
N LYS A 444 -36.07 4.99 -6.54
CA LYS A 444 -35.71 3.57 -6.47
C LYS A 444 -35.02 3.23 -5.16
N TRP A 445 -35.46 2.15 -4.52
CA TRP A 445 -34.87 1.59 -3.30
C TRP A 445 -34.71 0.07 -3.45
N PHE A 446 -33.95 -0.55 -2.54
CA PHE A 446 -33.71 -1.99 -2.61
C PHE A 446 -34.90 -2.79 -2.05
N GLN A 447 -35.32 -3.85 -2.74
CA GLN A 447 -36.56 -4.60 -2.45
C GLN A 447 -36.40 -6.12 -2.28
N GLU A 448 -35.23 -6.72 -2.59
CA GLU A 448 -35.08 -8.18 -2.50
C GLU A 448 -34.97 -8.65 -1.04
N LYS A 449 -36.00 -9.36 -0.55
CA LYS A 449 -36.07 -9.84 0.85
C LYS A 449 -35.00 -10.87 1.24
N ASN A 450 -34.34 -11.49 0.26
CA ASN A 450 -33.48 -12.66 0.48
C ASN A 450 -31.99 -12.33 0.70
N ARG A 451 -31.59 -11.04 0.80
CA ARG A 451 -30.18 -10.66 1.00
C ARG A 451 -29.86 -10.24 2.44
N PRO A 452 -28.74 -10.70 3.04
CA PRO A 452 -28.30 -10.25 4.35
C PRO A 452 -27.91 -8.76 4.32
N GLY A 453 -28.34 -8.02 5.35
CA GLY A 453 -28.26 -6.55 5.42
C GLY A 453 -29.53 -5.81 5.00
N PHE A 454 -30.56 -6.52 4.51
CA PHE A 454 -31.87 -5.93 4.22
C PHE A 454 -32.67 -5.63 5.50
N ILE A 455 -32.96 -4.35 5.75
CA ILE A 455 -33.85 -3.90 6.84
C ILE A 455 -35.24 -3.62 6.26
N GLU A 456 -36.19 -4.56 6.45
CA GLU A 456 -37.51 -4.46 5.83
C GLU A 456 -38.30 -3.21 6.27
N ALA A 457 -38.10 -2.73 7.50
CA ALA A 457 -38.72 -1.50 8.00
C ALA A 457 -38.36 -0.27 7.14
N ASN A 458 -37.07 -0.09 6.81
CA ASN A 458 -36.60 0.99 5.94
C ASN A 458 -37.23 0.88 4.54
N ALA A 459 -37.28 -0.33 3.97
CA ALA A 459 -37.87 -0.55 2.64
C ALA A 459 -39.39 -0.27 2.60
N ARG A 460 -40.13 -0.61 3.66
CA ARG A 460 -41.56 -0.27 3.82
C ARG A 460 -41.77 1.25 4.00
N ASN A 461 -40.87 1.93 4.72
CA ASN A 461 -40.92 3.38 4.85
C ASN A 461 -40.59 4.10 3.54
N TRP A 462 -39.60 3.64 2.76
CA TRP A 462 -39.33 4.16 1.41
C TRP A 462 -40.48 3.93 0.42
N GLN A 463 -41.20 2.80 0.54
CA GLN A 463 -42.45 2.60 -0.21
C GLN A 463 -43.48 3.68 0.14
N ARG A 464 -43.73 3.95 1.43
CA ARG A 464 -44.64 5.02 1.86
C ARG A 464 -44.20 6.41 1.36
N VAL A 465 -42.89 6.70 1.31
CA VAL A 465 -42.38 7.92 0.67
C VAL A 465 -42.78 7.98 -0.80
N SER A 466 -42.65 6.87 -1.55
CA SER A 466 -43.04 6.82 -2.97
C SER A 466 -44.54 6.99 -3.20
N GLU A 467 -45.38 6.58 -2.24
CA GLU A 467 -46.83 6.75 -2.27
C GLU A 467 -47.26 8.20 -1.92
N LEU A 468 -46.58 8.84 -0.96
CA LEU A 468 -46.89 10.21 -0.51
C LEU A 468 -46.31 11.31 -1.41
N LEU A 469 -45.13 11.10 -1.99
CA LEU A 469 -44.35 12.13 -2.69
C LEU A 469 -45.08 12.79 -3.87
N PRO A 470 -45.79 12.07 -4.78
CA PRO A 470 -46.47 12.69 -5.92
C PRO A 470 -47.55 13.69 -5.52
N HIS A 471 -48.29 13.42 -4.45
CA HIS A 471 -49.31 14.31 -3.92
C HIS A 471 -48.70 15.60 -3.35
N LEU A 472 -47.61 15.48 -2.60
CA LEU A 472 -46.87 16.63 -2.05
C LEU A 472 -46.17 17.44 -3.15
N GLN A 473 -45.60 16.80 -4.17
CA GLN A 473 -45.07 17.47 -5.36
C GLN A 473 -46.15 18.29 -6.08
N GLY A 474 -47.35 17.72 -6.26
CA GLY A 474 -48.49 18.44 -6.87
C GLY A 474 -48.83 19.73 -6.12
N ILE A 475 -49.01 19.65 -4.79
CA ILE A 475 -49.23 20.83 -3.94
C ILE A 475 -48.06 21.82 -4.05
N ARG A 476 -46.82 21.34 -3.97
CA ARG A 476 -45.61 22.17 -4.00
C ARG A 476 -45.38 22.85 -5.35
N LEU A 477 -45.88 22.27 -6.45
CA LEU A 477 -45.87 22.88 -7.77
C LEU A 477 -46.97 23.96 -7.92
N LEU A 478 -48.17 23.69 -7.41
CA LEU A 478 -49.27 24.68 -7.38
C LEU A 478 -48.89 25.91 -6.54
N GLU A 479 -48.33 25.73 -5.33
CA GLU A 479 -47.77 26.81 -4.51
C GLU A 479 -46.78 27.68 -5.30
N ARG A 480 -45.89 27.03 -6.05
CA ARG A 480 -44.83 27.70 -6.83
C ARG A 480 -45.37 28.39 -8.09
N GLN A 481 -46.50 27.95 -8.62
CA GLN A 481 -47.24 28.62 -9.71
C GLN A 481 -47.98 29.86 -9.18
N PHE A 482 -48.81 29.73 -8.13
CA PHE A 482 -49.45 30.90 -7.51
C PHE A 482 -48.43 31.97 -7.09
N ALA A 483 -47.26 31.56 -6.58
CA ALA A 483 -46.17 32.48 -6.27
C ALA A 483 -45.50 33.11 -7.51
N SER A 484 -45.39 32.42 -8.66
CA SER A 484 -44.91 33.06 -9.90
C SER A 484 -45.92 34.07 -10.43
N ASP A 485 -47.20 33.75 -10.33
CA ASP A 485 -48.28 34.50 -10.98
C ASP A 485 -48.55 35.80 -10.19
N MET A 486 -48.52 35.73 -8.85
CA MET A 486 -48.44 36.93 -7.99
C MET A 486 -47.20 37.80 -8.27
N THR A 487 -46.10 37.23 -8.77
CA THR A 487 -44.88 37.99 -9.12
C THR A 487 -44.96 38.62 -10.54
N GLN A 488 -45.90 38.18 -11.40
CA GLN A 488 -46.14 38.82 -12.69
C GLN A 488 -47.09 40.03 -12.60
N ALA A 489 -47.91 40.09 -11.56
CA ALA A 489 -48.91 41.13 -11.33
C ALA A 489 -48.32 42.48 -10.84
N LEU A 490 -47.38 43.05 -11.62
CA LEU A 490 -47.05 44.50 -11.70
C LEU A 490 -45.91 44.74 -12.72
N ARG A 491 -46.19 44.53 -14.01
CA ARG A 491 -45.46 45.22 -15.09
C ARG A 491 -46.36 46.36 -15.60
N PRO A 492 -45.90 47.62 -15.67
CA PRO A 492 -46.67 48.69 -16.28
C PRO A 492 -46.85 48.41 -17.78
N GLU A 493 -48.03 48.73 -18.31
CA GLU A 493 -48.32 48.59 -19.75
C GLU A 493 -47.44 49.54 -20.56
N THR A 494 -46.51 48.97 -21.33
CA THR A 494 -45.63 49.71 -22.23
C THR A 494 -46.31 49.85 -23.59
N PHE A 495 -47.00 50.97 -23.78
CA PHE A 495 -47.48 51.36 -25.11
C PHE A 495 -46.28 51.67 -26.02
N GLU A 496 -46.21 51.02 -27.19
CA GLU A 496 -45.25 51.37 -28.23
C GLU A 496 -45.60 52.75 -28.82
N LYS A 497 -44.89 53.78 -28.38
CA LYS A 497 -44.72 55.02 -29.14
C LYS A 497 -43.45 54.91 -29.97
N SER A 498 -43.59 54.74 -31.27
CA SER A 498 -42.49 54.98 -32.20
C SER A 498 -42.05 56.44 -32.10
N VAL A 499 -40.75 56.66 -31.93
CA VAL A 499 -40.11 57.98 -32.00
C VAL A 499 -39.15 57.93 -33.18
N ASP A 500 -39.49 58.61 -34.26
CA ASP A 500 -38.66 58.68 -35.47
C ASP A 500 -37.35 59.44 -35.19
N ALA A 501 -36.31 58.69 -34.84
CA ALA A 501 -34.95 59.19 -34.63
C ALA A 501 -34.22 59.50 -35.96
N VAL A 502 -34.89 60.19 -36.88
CA VAL A 502 -34.29 60.67 -38.14
C VAL A 502 -33.38 61.86 -37.84
N ILE A 503 -32.08 61.61 -37.73
CA ILE A 503 -31.06 62.62 -37.45
C ILE A 503 -30.96 63.60 -38.63
N LYS A 504 -31.59 64.76 -38.50
CA LYS A 504 -31.37 65.91 -39.39
C LYS A 504 -30.12 66.66 -38.92
N THR A 505 -29.04 66.55 -39.67
CA THR A 505 -27.85 67.38 -39.50
C THR A 505 -28.13 68.82 -39.92
N VAL A 506 -27.83 69.78 -39.05
CA VAL A 506 -27.76 71.21 -39.38
C VAL A 506 -26.53 71.78 -38.69
N ASP A 507 -25.61 72.35 -39.46
CA ASP A 507 -24.31 72.83 -38.98
C ASP A 507 -24.37 74.29 -38.50
N ARG A 508 -23.87 74.54 -37.27
CA ARG A 508 -23.53 75.86 -36.71
C ARG A 508 -22.46 75.72 -35.62
N GLY A 509 -21.19 75.95 -35.98
CA GLY A 509 -20.06 75.91 -35.05
C GLY A 509 -19.87 77.18 -34.18
N VAL A 510 -19.02 77.06 -33.15
CA VAL A 510 -18.47 78.17 -32.34
C VAL A 510 -16.97 77.91 -32.11
N HIS A 511 -16.13 78.94 -32.26
CA HIS A 511 -14.67 78.81 -32.17
C HIS A 511 -14.12 78.99 -30.75
N VAL A 512 -13.03 78.28 -30.43
CA VAL A 512 -12.05 78.66 -29.40
C VAL A 512 -10.65 78.44 -29.96
N PHE A 513 -9.74 79.41 -29.80
CA PHE A 513 -8.41 79.43 -30.42
C PHE A 513 -7.29 78.97 -29.46
N PRO A 514 -6.50 77.93 -29.80
CA PRO A 514 -5.17 77.72 -29.23
C PRO A 514 -4.15 78.66 -29.91
N ARG A 515 -3.26 79.28 -29.12
CA ARG A 515 -2.37 80.36 -29.57
C ARG A 515 -1.02 79.83 -30.06
N MET A 516 -0.89 79.57 -31.35
CA MET A 516 0.36 79.14 -31.99
C MET A 516 1.37 80.28 -32.17
N ARG A 517 2.66 79.95 -32.19
CA ARG A 517 3.73 80.79 -32.76
C ARG A 517 4.70 79.91 -33.53
N ASN A 518 4.95 80.24 -34.79
CA ASN A 518 5.66 79.37 -35.73
C ASN A 518 7.18 79.40 -35.57
N ASN A 519 7.83 78.31 -35.97
CA ASN A 519 9.07 78.35 -36.74
C ASN A 519 9.05 77.19 -37.74
N SER A 520 9.73 77.34 -38.89
CA SER A 520 9.56 76.48 -40.06
C SER A 520 10.88 76.11 -40.72
N VAL A 521 10.99 74.87 -41.23
CA VAL A 521 12.00 74.47 -42.21
C VAL A 521 11.31 73.62 -43.29
N GLN A 522 11.58 73.92 -44.56
CA GLN A 522 11.18 73.08 -45.70
C GLN A 522 12.39 72.25 -46.16
N VAL A 523 12.14 71.11 -46.83
CA VAL A 523 12.69 70.78 -48.17
C VAL A 523 12.11 69.44 -48.65
N SER A 524 12.15 69.22 -49.97
CA SER A 524 11.46 68.17 -50.74
C SER A 524 12.08 66.76 -50.68
N THR A 525 11.23 65.74 -50.79
CA THR A 525 11.60 64.40 -51.28
C THR A 525 11.39 64.29 -52.79
N THR A 526 12.27 63.55 -53.48
CA THR A 526 12.18 63.29 -54.92
C THR A 526 11.77 61.83 -55.16
N TYR A 527 10.78 61.60 -56.03
CA TYR A 527 10.37 60.25 -56.43
C TYR A 527 11.13 59.78 -57.67
N MET A 528 11.53 58.51 -57.71
CA MET A 528 11.83 57.78 -58.94
C MET A 528 11.13 56.43 -58.94
N SER A 529 10.50 56.08 -60.05
CA SER A 529 9.88 54.78 -60.29
C SER A 529 10.82 53.89 -61.10
N GLN A 530 10.96 52.62 -60.72
CA GLN A 530 11.67 51.63 -61.54
C GLN A 530 10.94 50.30 -61.49
N VAL A 531 10.89 49.60 -62.63
CA VAL A 531 10.19 48.33 -62.81
C VAL A 531 11.19 47.28 -63.28
N VAL A 532 11.18 46.11 -62.64
CA VAL A 532 11.92 44.89 -63.05
C VAL A 532 10.96 43.70 -62.92
N GLN A 533 11.12 42.69 -63.78
CA GLN A 533 10.09 41.68 -64.07
C GLN A 533 10.57 40.24 -63.83
N ALA A 534 9.66 39.39 -63.32
CA ALA A 534 9.83 37.96 -63.01
C ALA A 534 10.82 37.66 -61.85
N GLN A 535 10.78 36.50 -61.17
CA GLN A 535 10.07 35.24 -61.43
C GLN A 535 9.60 34.62 -60.09
N PRO A 536 8.44 33.93 -60.00
CA PRO A 536 7.84 33.58 -58.71
C PRO A 536 8.41 32.30 -58.07
N ASN A 537 8.85 32.41 -56.80
CA ASN A 537 9.05 31.29 -55.90
C ASN A 537 7.97 31.31 -54.81
N TYR A 538 7.27 30.19 -54.60
CA TYR A 538 6.23 30.10 -53.58
C TYR A 538 6.82 29.82 -52.19
N ALA A 539 6.66 30.77 -51.28
CA ALA A 539 6.95 30.60 -49.85
C ALA A 539 5.70 31.00 -49.03
N SER A 540 5.16 30.06 -48.25
CA SER A 540 4.01 30.29 -47.38
C SER A 540 4.46 30.84 -46.02
N ALA A 541 4.63 32.16 -45.92
CA ALA A 541 4.81 32.84 -44.65
C ALA A 541 3.44 33.08 -43.99
N LEU A 542 3.31 32.71 -42.71
CA LEU A 542 2.16 33.07 -41.88
C LEU A 542 2.42 34.43 -41.21
N VAL A 543 1.45 35.34 -41.32
CA VAL A 543 1.49 36.63 -40.62
C VAL A 543 0.78 36.45 -39.28
N ASP A 544 1.50 36.63 -38.18
CA ASP A 544 0.90 36.73 -36.85
C ASP A 544 0.11 38.05 -36.75
N ALA A 545 -1.13 37.96 -36.29
CA ALA A 545 -2.07 39.07 -36.19
C ALA A 545 -2.48 39.35 -34.72
N THR A 546 -1.60 39.04 -33.76
CA THR A 546 -1.81 39.35 -32.34
C THR A 546 -1.22 40.73 -31.96
N PRO A 547 -2.04 41.71 -31.55
CA PRO A 547 -1.54 43.01 -31.10
C PRO A 547 -0.98 42.92 -29.68
N SER A 548 0.19 43.52 -29.45
CA SER A 548 0.83 43.54 -28.13
C SER A 548 0.21 44.57 -27.19
N THR A 549 -0.28 44.11 -26.03
CA THR A 549 -0.77 44.96 -24.93
C THR A 549 0.32 45.12 -23.87
N ALA A 550 0.73 46.36 -23.62
CA ALA A 550 1.59 46.70 -22.49
C ALA A 550 0.75 47.29 -21.35
N GLU A 551 0.84 46.72 -20.15
CA GLU A 551 0.20 47.29 -18.96
C GLU A 551 1.08 48.39 -18.35
N ALA A 552 0.48 49.55 -18.11
CA ALA A 552 1.10 50.67 -17.39
C ALA A 552 0.13 51.17 -16.32
N SER A 553 0.52 51.09 -15.06
CA SER A 553 -0.25 51.61 -13.93
C SER A 553 0.06 53.09 -13.68
N ILE A 554 -0.97 53.86 -13.33
CA ILE A 554 -0.87 55.25 -12.87
C ILE A 554 -1.69 55.35 -11.58
N GLU A 555 -1.05 55.72 -10.48
CA GLU A 555 -1.73 55.94 -9.21
C GLU A 555 -2.46 57.28 -9.20
N ALA A 556 -3.71 57.30 -8.71
CA ALA A 556 -4.50 58.50 -8.53
C ALA A 556 -5.10 58.53 -7.12
N ILE A 557 -4.57 59.41 -6.27
CA ILE A 557 -4.98 59.54 -4.87
C ILE A 557 -6.21 60.44 -4.78
N THR A 558 -7.36 59.89 -4.38
CA THR A 558 -8.59 60.66 -4.16
C THR A 558 -8.65 61.22 -2.74
N ILE A 559 -8.49 62.54 -2.61
CA ILE A 559 -8.71 63.27 -1.34
C ILE A 559 -10.22 63.51 -1.17
N LEU A 560 -10.74 63.26 0.03
CA LEU A 560 -12.17 63.31 0.34
C LEU A 560 -12.49 64.55 1.19
N VAL A 561 -13.42 65.39 0.73
CA VAL A 561 -13.92 66.57 1.46
C VAL A 561 -15.44 66.59 1.41
N ASN A 562 -16.09 66.54 2.57
CA ASN A 562 -17.55 66.62 2.68
C ASN A 562 -18.05 68.07 2.59
N ARG A 563 -19.23 68.27 2.01
CA ARG A 563 -20.08 69.43 2.33
C ARG A 563 -21.56 69.12 2.11
N GLU A 564 -22.36 69.44 3.11
CA GLU A 564 -23.81 69.18 3.16
C GLU A 564 -24.60 70.45 2.80
N VAL A 565 -25.77 70.29 2.18
CA VAL A 565 -26.82 71.31 2.10
C VAL A 565 -28.18 70.62 2.19
N ASP A 566 -29.05 71.14 3.05
CA ASP A 566 -30.34 70.55 3.39
C ASP A 566 -31.48 70.97 2.43
N ALA A 567 -32.55 70.17 2.33
CA ALA A 567 -33.78 70.53 1.63
C ALA A 567 -34.99 69.77 2.19
N ALA A 568 -35.86 70.45 2.94
CA ALA A 568 -36.99 69.84 3.64
C ALA A 568 -38.31 69.81 2.82
N PRO A 569 -39.17 68.79 2.99
CA PRO A 569 -40.48 68.70 2.34
C PRO A 569 -41.60 69.40 3.15
N ALA A 570 -42.58 69.97 2.44
CA ALA A 570 -43.80 70.54 3.04
C ALA A 570 -45.03 69.61 2.89
N LYS A 571 -45.98 69.72 3.84
CA LYS A 571 -47.32 69.07 3.82
C LYS A 571 -48.39 70.11 3.37
N PRO A 572 -49.66 69.74 3.05
CA PRO A 572 -50.65 69.13 3.95
C PRO A 572 -51.23 67.81 3.33
N VAL A 573 -52.36 67.19 3.71
CA VAL A 573 -53.46 67.49 4.67
C VAL A 573 -53.98 66.19 5.34
N ASP A 574 -55.06 66.29 6.12
CA ASP A 574 -55.56 65.28 7.07
C ASP A 574 -56.52 64.21 6.50
N ALA A 575 -56.54 63.04 7.16
CA ALA A 575 -57.75 62.47 7.81
C ALA A 575 -57.42 61.27 8.73
N HIS A 576 -58.00 61.25 9.93
CA HIS A 576 -58.00 60.17 10.94
C HIS A 576 -59.50 59.82 11.28
N PRO A 577 -59.88 58.89 12.20
CA PRO A 577 -59.11 58.03 13.14
C PRO A 577 -59.57 56.53 13.22
N SER A 578 -59.15 55.83 14.28
CA SER A 578 -59.84 54.71 14.99
C SER A 578 -59.84 53.28 14.38
N ASP A 579 -59.78 52.18 15.15
CA ASP A 579 -59.32 51.99 16.55
C ASP A 579 -59.04 50.51 16.94
N ILE A 580 -58.10 50.29 17.89
CA ILE A 580 -58.14 49.41 19.10
C ILE A 580 -58.73 47.98 18.93
N ILE A 581 -58.06 46.85 19.24
CA ILE A 581 -56.91 46.49 20.13
C ILE A 581 -56.36 45.08 19.69
N THR A 582 -55.15 44.58 19.98
CA THR A 582 -54.70 44.02 21.29
C THR A 582 -53.22 43.54 21.28
N ARG A 583 -52.68 43.32 22.49
CA ARG A 583 -51.55 42.47 23.00
C ARG A 583 -50.86 41.47 22.03
N SER A 584 -49.56 41.19 22.16
CA SER A 584 -48.74 41.22 23.40
C SER A 584 -47.22 41.51 23.25
N VAL A 585 -46.72 42.42 24.11
CA VAL A 585 -45.39 42.41 24.79
C VAL A 585 -44.11 42.66 23.93
N GLN A 586 -43.04 43.15 24.60
CA GLN A 586 -41.95 43.97 24.06
C GLN A 586 -40.69 43.87 24.95
N ALA A 587 -39.48 43.69 24.39
CA ALA A 587 -38.18 44.12 24.98
C ALA A 587 -36.96 43.92 24.05
N LEU A 588 -36.12 44.98 23.95
CA LEU A 588 -34.63 45.06 24.03
C LEU A 588 -33.75 43.89 23.50
N LEU A 589 -32.72 44.07 22.65
CA LEU A 589 -31.45 44.86 22.79
C LEU A 589 -30.55 44.36 23.96
N THR A 590 -29.26 44.01 23.85
CA THR A 590 -28.24 44.09 22.74
C THR A 590 -27.39 42.77 22.61
N PRO A 591 -26.04 42.72 22.35
CA PRO A 591 -25.57 41.95 21.17
C PRO A 591 -24.51 40.85 21.43
N SER A 592 -24.34 39.92 20.47
CA SER A 592 -23.13 39.09 20.39
C SER A 592 -22.70 38.78 18.95
N THR A 593 -21.38 38.83 18.77
CA THR A 593 -20.59 38.74 17.54
C THR A 593 -20.74 37.44 16.74
N PHE A 594 -20.74 37.55 15.41
CA PHE A 594 -19.87 36.73 14.55
C PHE A 594 -19.31 37.58 13.40
N ALA A 595 -18.02 37.41 13.07
CA ALA A 595 -17.29 38.31 12.19
C ALA A 595 -17.46 37.98 10.70
N ARG A 596 -17.48 39.02 9.86
CA ARG A 596 -17.69 38.94 8.40
C ARG A 596 -16.36 38.96 7.66
N ALA A 597 -15.84 37.79 7.26
CA ALA A 597 -14.67 37.70 6.40
C ALA A 597 -14.96 38.24 4.98
N PRO A 598 -13.98 38.85 4.29
CA PRO A 598 -14.21 39.55 3.02
C PRO A 598 -14.28 38.62 1.80
N SER A 599 -15.08 39.02 0.81
CA SER A 599 -15.19 38.34 -0.48
C SER A 599 -13.93 38.54 -1.34
N ARG A 600 -13.23 37.47 -1.71
CA ARG A 600 -12.27 37.50 -2.82
C ARG A 600 -13.03 37.48 -4.16
N ARG A 601 -12.60 38.33 -5.10
CA ARG A 601 -13.11 38.37 -6.48
C ARG A 601 -12.48 37.24 -7.30
N SER A 602 -13.23 36.76 -8.29
CA SER A 602 -12.71 35.86 -9.32
C SER A 602 -11.88 36.65 -10.34
N TYR A 603 -10.80 36.04 -10.84
CA TYR A 603 -10.05 36.49 -12.01
C TYR A 603 -10.12 35.42 -13.10
N SER A 604 -10.18 35.87 -14.36
CA SER A 604 -10.15 35.02 -15.56
C SER A 604 -8.70 34.79 -16.00
N PRO A 605 -8.33 33.61 -16.54
CA PRO A 605 -6.97 33.35 -16.99
C PRO A 605 -6.70 33.93 -18.39
N LEU A 606 -5.48 34.43 -18.59
CA LEU A 606 -4.85 34.59 -19.90
C LEU A 606 -3.44 33.99 -19.86
N PHE A 607 -2.94 33.56 -21.01
CA PHE A 607 -1.72 32.76 -21.16
C PHE A 607 -0.44 33.57 -20.93
N PHE A 608 0.63 32.93 -20.43
CA PHE A 608 1.94 32.93 -21.11
C PHE A 608 2.91 31.85 -20.56
N LEU A 609 4.02 31.69 -21.29
CA LEU A 609 5.03 30.62 -21.36
C LEU A 609 5.81 30.27 -20.05
N PRO A 610 6.55 29.13 -20.01
CA PRO A 610 6.93 28.49 -18.75
C PRO A 610 8.15 29.11 -18.05
N SER A 611 8.06 29.23 -16.73
CA SER A 611 9.19 29.61 -15.86
C SER A 611 9.23 28.76 -14.58
N ILE A 612 10.29 27.93 -14.46
CA ILE A 612 11.06 27.50 -13.27
C ILE A 612 10.34 26.87 -12.04
N LEU A 613 9.04 27.10 -11.83
CA LEU A 613 8.24 26.63 -10.69
C LEU A 613 8.07 25.09 -10.58
N GLY A 614 8.45 24.35 -11.61
CA GLY A 614 8.45 22.88 -11.62
C GLY A 614 9.33 22.23 -10.53
N LEU A 615 10.27 22.97 -9.95
CA LEU A 615 11.10 22.49 -8.82
C LEU A 615 10.39 22.62 -7.46
N PHE A 616 9.59 23.66 -7.24
CA PHE A 616 8.96 23.91 -5.94
C PHE A 616 7.70 23.05 -5.71
N SER A 617 7.03 22.60 -6.76
CA SER A 617 5.93 21.62 -6.64
C SER A 617 6.38 20.28 -6.07
N LEU A 618 7.67 19.93 -6.16
CA LEU A 618 8.21 18.67 -5.63
C LEU A 618 8.45 18.77 -4.12
N ALA A 619 9.02 19.89 -3.65
CA ALA A 619 9.20 20.17 -2.23
C ALA A 619 7.84 20.27 -1.48
N TYR A 620 6.82 20.88 -2.10
CA TYR A 620 5.51 21.01 -1.47
C TYR A 620 4.75 19.68 -1.35
N LYS A 621 4.88 18.76 -2.32
CA LYS A 621 4.27 17.41 -2.23
C LYS A 621 4.89 16.55 -1.11
N LEU A 622 6.18 16.73 -0.79
CA LEU A 622 6.87 15.95 0.25
C LEU A 622 6.45 16.28 1.69
N PHE A 623 6.00 17.50 1.98
CA PHE A 623 5.76 17.95 3.37
C PHE A 623 4.33 17.73 3.91
N ILE A 624 3.41 17.20 3.10
CA ILE A 624 1.98 17.06 3.48
C ILE A 624 1.50 15.59 3.41
N PHE A 625 2.16 14.71 2.65
CA PHE A 625 1.62 13.38 2.32
C PHE A 625 2.04 12.19 3.20
N TYR A 626 2.87 12.38 4.23
CA TYR A 626 3.26 11.29 5.17
C TYR A 626 2.65 11.45 6.58
N PRO A 627 1.54 10.75 6.89
CA PRO A 627 1.08 10.59 8.26
C PRO A 627 1.83 9.46 8.98
N LEU A 628 2.65 9.81 9.97
CA LEU A 628 3.24 8.83 10.90
C LEU A 628 2.14 8.12 11.72
N SER A 629 2.04 6.79 11.61
CA SER A 629 1.00 6.00 12.26
C SER A 629 1.34 5.69 13.73
N LEU A 630 0.68 6.40 14.66
CA LEU A 630 0.80 6.15 16.10
C LEU A 630 0.03 4.88 16.54
N PRO A 631 0.65 3.92 17.26
CA PRO A 631 -0.03 2.76 17.82
C PRO A 631 -1.07 3.10 18.90
N SER A 632 -2.15 2.31 18.96
CA SER A 632 -3.39 2.61 19.71
C SER A 632 -3.29 2.63 21.25
N ARG A 633 -2.16 2.23 21.85
CA ARG A 633 -2.03 2.15 23.32
C ARG A 633 -2.01 3.50 24.05
N ILE A 634 -1.61 4.59 23.38
CA ILE A 634 -1.54 5.93 24.01
C ILE A 634 -2.94 6.50 24.26
N LEU A 635 -3.90 6.22 23.37
CA LEU A 635 -5.25 6.79 23.42
C LEU A 635 -6.06 6.31 24.65
N HIS A 636 -5.79 5.09 25.14
CA HIS A 636 -6.42 4.57 26.35
C HIS A 636 -5.87 5.17 27.67
N MET A 637 -4.66 5.74 27.68
CA MET A 637 -4.14 6.45 28.87
C MET A 637 -4.74 7.86 29.02
N ALA A 638 -5.07 8.53 27.91
CA ALA A 638 -5.66 9.87 27.95
C ALA A 638 -7.04 9.91 28.63
N ALA A 639 -7.85 8.87 28.42
CA ALA A 639 -9.20 8.75 28.99
C ALA A 639 -9.24 8.62 30.53
N ALA A 640 -8.12 8.30 31.18
CA ALA A 640 -8.07 8.03 32.63
C ALA A 640 -7.73 9.25 33.50
N ARG A 641 -7.41 10.42 32.93
CA ARG A 641 -6.82 11.56 33.67
C ARG A 641 -7.63 12.86 33.73
N ILE A 642 -8.87 12.90 33.23
CA ILE A 642 -9.74 14.09 33.33
C ILE A 642 -10.95 13.80 34.24
N ARG A 643 -10.79 14.06 35.54
CA ARG A 643 -11.86 13.96 36.55
C ARG A 643 -12.04 15.31 37.25
N TRP A 644 -12.89 16.16 36.69
CA TRP A 644 -13.14 17.50 37.24
C TRP A 644 -13.83 17.41 38.62
N LYS A 645 -13.24 18.02 39.64
CA LYS A 645 -13.92 18.36 40.89
C LYS A 645 -14.35 19.83 40.84
N TYR A 646 -15.66 20.07 40.95
CA TYR A 646 -16.19 21.41 41.25
C TYR A 646 -15.70 21.87 42.63
N LYS A 647 -15.57 23.19 42.81
CA LYS A 647 -15.32 23.82 44.11
C LYS A 647 -16.10 25.14 44.19
N GLU A 648 -16.95 25.25 45.22
CA GLU A 648 -17.76 26.43 45.52
C GLU A 648 -17.05 27.43 46.45
N PRO A 649 -17.56 28.68 46.59
CA PRO A 649 -16.81 29.79 47.21
C PRO A 649 -16.75 29.77 48.75
N PRO A 650 -15.80 30.51 49.36
CA PRO A 650 -15.52 30.45 50.79
C PRO A 650 -16.32 31.44 51.67
N LYS A 651 -16.29 31.21 52.99
CA LYS A 651 -16.61 32.18 54.05
C LYS A 651 -15.48 32.25 55.08
N GLN A 652 -15.43 33.38 55.81
CA GLN A 652 -14.50 33.72 56.89
C GLN A 652 -14.96 33.09 58.24
N VAL A 653 -14.34 33.18 59.43
CA VAL A 653 -13.20 33.97 60.01
C VAL A 653 -12.44 33.08 61.07
N PRO A 654 -11.80 33.56 62.15
CA PRO A 654 -10.42 34.08 62.31
C PRO A 654 -9.47 33.22 63.19
N SER A 655 -8.14 33.53 63.22
CA SER A 655 -7.34 33.92 64.42
C SER A 655 -5.82 33.62 64.35
N THR A 656 -5.00 34.60 64.74
CA THR A 656 -3.51 34.65 64.86
C THR A 656 -2.94 34.10 66.19
N PRO A 657 -1.61 34.03 66.45
CA PRO A 657 -0.41 34.34 65.62
C PRO A 657 0.38 33.05 65.27
N SER A 658 1.69 32.74 65.44
CA SER A 658 2.99 33.35 65.91
C SER A 658 4.11 32.31 65.62
N ALA A 659 5.42 32.57 65.45
CA ALA A 659 6.25 33.78 65.27
C ALA A 659 7.67 33.36 64.75
N GLU A 660 8.58 34.33 64.52
CA GLU A 660 10.01 34.20 64.10
C GLU A 660 10.96 34.35 65.34
N PRO A 661 12.34 34.47 65.30
CA PRO A 661 13.26 34.74 64.17
C PRO A 661 14.74 34.21 64.21
N THR A 662 15.59 34.75 63.29
CA THR A 662 17.08 35.00 63.38
C THR A 662 18.11 33.83 63.35
N VAL A 663 19.36 33.94 62.82
CA VAL A 663 20.06 34.82 61.82
C VAL A 663 21.51 34.30 61.55
N ASP A 664 22.09 34.52 60.34
CA ASP A 664 23.53 34.69 59.88
C ASP A 664 24.74 33.86 60.46
N SER A 665 25.94 33.67 59.86
CA SER A 665 26.54 33.86 58.49
C SER A 665 27.96 33.16 58.37
N ASP A 666 28.62 33.24 57.19
CA ASP A 666 30.09 33.16 56.87
C ASP A 666 30.91 31.84 57.14
N ILE A 667 31.73 31.21 56.24
CA ILE A 667 32.88 31.58 55.33
C ILE A 667 34.24 31.73 56.09
N PRO A 668 35.46 31.22 55.68
CA PRO A 668 35.94 30.20 54.68
C PRO A 668 37.18 29.27 55.06
N LEU A 669 37.60 28.38 54.13
CA LEU A 669 38.93 27.79 53.71
C LEU A 669 40.11 27.28 54.65
N GLU A 670 40.71 26.14 54.22
CA GLU A 670 42.12 25.61 54.30
C GLU A 670 42.87 25.44 55.67
N THR A 671 43.68 24.40 56.00
CA THR A 671 44.81 23.71 55.28
C THR A 671 45.16 22.29 55.87
N LEU A 672 46.29 21.66 55.49
CA LEU A 672 46.76 20.24 55.64
C LEU A 672 47.57 19.84 56.91
N VAL A 673 47.80 18.50 57.10
CA VAL A 673 48.94 17.71 57.75
C VAL A 673 48.37 16.41 58.41
N VAL A 674 48.67 15.15 58.00
CA VAL A 674 49.91 14.28 58.14
C VAL A 674 50.06 13.76 59.60
N GLU A 675 50.29 12.46 59.95
CA GLU A 675 51.39 11.51 59.60
C GLU A 675 51.10 10.00 59.95
N ASP A 676 52.11 9.11 59.81
CA ASP A 676 52.27 7.71 60.35
C ASP A 676 51.47 6.51 59.73
N VAL A 677 51.91 5.22 59.68
CA VAL A 677 53.22 4.57 59.96
C VAL A 677 53.41 3.16 59.26
N PHE A 678 54.53 2.48 59.57
CA PHE A 678 55.19 1.21 59.14
C PHE A 678 54.53 -0.16 59.56
N ASP A 679 55.00 -1.38 59.19
CA ASP A 679 55.83 -1.98 58.09
C ASP A 679 56.13 -3.50 58.39
N SER A 680 56.56 -4.32 57.40
CA SER A 680 57.62 -5.37 57.55
C SER A 680 57.97 -6.19 56.28
N THR A 681 59.27 -6.40 56.05
CA THR A 681 59.99 -7.12 54.96
C THR A 681 60.19 -8.64 55.22
N CYS A 682 60.77 -9.55 54.40
CA CYS A 682 61.45 -9.59 53.06
C CYS A 682 61.40 -11.09 52.53
N ASP A 683 62.18 -11.71 51.61
CA ASP A 683 63.37 -11.38 50.77
C ASP A 683 63.58 -12.43 49.61
N ASN A 684 64.19 -12.03 48.47
CA ASN A 684 64.99 -12.81 47.46
C ASN A 684 64.46 -14.14 46.82
N GLU A 685 65.00 -14.75 45.74
CA GLU A 685 66.23 -14.62 44.90
C GLU A 685 65.93 -14.53 43.35
N ARG A 686 66.93 -14.71 42.46
CA ARG A 686 66.90 -14.52 40.98
C ARG A 686 67.32 -15.78 40.19
N GLU A 687 66.88 -15.92 38.93
CA GLU A 687 67.74 -16.21 37.73
C GLU A 687 66.96 -16.21 36.39
N ASP A 688 67.68 -15.98 35.28
CA ASP A 688 67.31 -16.04 33.83
C ASP A 688 68.33 -17.00 33.13
N PRO A 689 68.16 -17.57 31.88
CA PRO A 689 67.39 -17.05 30.73
C PRO A 689 66.74 -18.11 29.76
N ASP A 690 66.42 -17.66 28.53
CA ASP A 690 66.35 -18.39 27.23
C ASP A 690 65.14 -19.28 26.79
N VAL A 691 64.23 -18.61 26.07
CA VAL A 691 63.59 -18.98 24.77
C VAL A 691 63.35 -20.46 24.41
N LYS A 692 62.06 -20.82 24.23
CA LYS A 692 61.60 -21.68 23.11
C LYS A 692 60.12 -21.45 22.74
N VAL A 693 59.75 -21.83 21.52
CA VAL A 693 58.50 -21.42 20.84
C VAL A 693 57.41 -22.50 20.88
N SER A 694 56.17 -22.12 21.20
CA SER A 694 54.97 -22.81 20.70
C SER A 694 53.73 -21.88 20.69
N GLN A 695 52.86 -22.11 19.70
CA GLN A 695 51.52 -21.53 19.49
C GLN A 695 50.54 -22.72 19.34
N PRO A 696 49.20 -22.51 19.31
CA PRO A 696 48.39 -21.51 20.00
C PRO A 696 47.13 -22.12 20.67
N GLU A 697 46.46 -21.37 21.55
CA GLU A 697 45.03 -21.63 21.88
C GLU A 697 44.22 -20.31 21.88
N VAL A 698 42.93 -20.41 21.55
CA VAL A 698 42.02 -19.26 21.34
C VAL A 698 40.64 -19.61 21.91
N VAL A 699 40.15 -18.85 22.90
CA VAL A 699 38.79 -19.03 23.45
C VAL A 699 38.08 -17.70 23.74
N GLU A 700 36.80 -17.70 23.38
CA GLU A 700 35.75 -16.71 23.63
C GLU A 700 35.65 -16.27 25.11
N THR A 701 35.23 -15.03 25.40
CA THR A 701 34.72 -14.64 26.74
C THR A 701 33.50 -13.71 26.64
N TRP A 702 32.31 -14.32 26.73
CA TRP A 702 31.04 -13.86 27.33
C TRP A 702 29.92 -14.85 27.02
N ILE A 703 29.95 -15.41 25.80
CA ILE A 703 29.10 -16.53 25.36
C ILE A 703 29.35 -17.83 26.17
N PRO A 704 30.58 -18.17 26.64
CA PRO A 704 30.83 -19.41 27.38
C PRO A 704 30.02 -19.61 28.65
N LYS A 705 29.80 -18.62 29.53
CA LYS A 705 29.01 -18.82 30.77
C LYS A 705 27.62 -19.40 30.47
N TRP A 706 26.96 -18.96 29.40
CA TRP A 706 25.68 -19.51 28.97
C TRP A 706 25.83 -20.86 28.26
N LYS A 707 26.84 -21.02 27.37
CA LYS A 707 27.20 -22.33 26.80
C LYS A 707 27.54 -23.37 27.87
N GLU A 708 28.08 -22.99 29.02
CA GLU A 708 28.44 -23.86 30.16
C GLU A 708 27.23 -24.19 31.02
N GLN A 709 26.35 -23.22 31.30
CA GLN A 709 25.02 -23.52 31.84
C GLN A 709 24.16 -24.37 30.88
N THR A 710 24.51 -24.51 29.60
CA THR A 710 23.92 -25.49 28.66
C THR A 710 24.80 -26.70 28.31
N ARG A 711 26.07 -26.75 28.73
CA ARG A 711 26.96 -27.92 28.59
C ARG A 711 26.88 -28.81 29.83
N ASN A 712 27.00 -28.20 31.01
CA ASN A 712 26.92 -28.89 32.30
C ASN A 712 25.47 -29.31 32.62
N ASN A 713 24.48 -28.68 32.00
CA ASN A 713 23.14 -29.26 31.82
C ASN A 713 23.08 -30.06 30.51
N ASN A 714 23.77 -31.21 30.49
CA ASN A 714 23.86 -32.20 29.41
C ASN A 714 22.91 -31.95 28.22
N THR A 715 23.45 -31.51 27.08
CA THR A 715 22.67 -31.20 25.86
C THR A 715 21.80 -32.38 25.39
N ALA A 716 22.30 -33.62 25.55
CA ALA A 716 21.54 -34.84 25.29
C ALA A 716 20.20 -34.91 26.05
N THR A 717 20.16 -34.41 27.30
CA THR A 717 19.00 -34.55 28.21
C THR A 717 17.91 -33.50 27.93
N ARG A 718 18.23 -32.36 27.32
CA ARG A 718 17.23 -31.37 26.88
C ARG A 718 16.73 -31.60 25.45
N HIS A 719 17.57 -32.10 24.55
CA HIS A 719 17.07 -32.62 23.28
C HIS A 719 16.17 -33.86 23.50
N SER A 720 16.48 -34.73 24.47
CA SER A 720 15.57 -35.83 24.82
C SER A 720 14.26 -35.35 25.47
N ASP A 721 14.27 -34.32 26.32
CA ASP A 721 13.04 -33.75 26.91
C ASP A 721 12.09 -33.19 25.82
N TRP A 722 12.63 -32.48 24.82
CA TRP A 722 11.82 -31.96 23.70
C TRP A 722 11.38 -33.06 22.71
N MET A 723 12.23 -34.04 22.39
CA MET A 723 11.82 -35.23 21.62
C MET A 723 10.74 -36.01 22.38
N GLN A 724 10.86 -36.16 23.70
CA GLN A 724 9.83 -36.79 24.52
C GLN A 724 8.54 -35.96 24.51
N ARG A 725 8.56 -34.63 24.68
CA ARG A 725 7.34 -33.80 24.61
C ARG A 725 6.63 -33.88 23.26
N THR A 726 7.37 -33.88 22.15
CA THR A 726 6.81 -33.99 20.79
C THR A 726 6.30 -35.41 20.45
N LEU A 727 6.82 -36.46 21.11
CA LEU A 727 6.37 -37.85 20.95
C LEU A 727 5.33 -38.33 22.00
N THR A 728 5.21 -37.66 23.15
CA THR A 728 4.33 -38.05 24.27
C THR A 728 3.14 -37.11 24.53
N SER A 729 2.97 -36.08 23.69
CA SER A 729 1.79 -35.20 23.74
C SER A 729 0.48 -36.03 23.65
N PRO A 730 -0.50 -35.83 24.56
CA PRO A 730 -1.65 -36.70 24.69
C PRO A 730 -2.58 -36.67 23.45
N SER A 731 -3.32 -37.76 23.24
CA SER A 731 -4.12 -37.98 22.03
C SER A 731 -5.18 -36.90 21.79
N TYR A 732 -4.95 -36.08 20.76
CA TYR A 732 -5.89 -35.06 20.30
C TYR A 732 -7.09 -35.69 19.61
N ASN A 733 -8.29 -35.52 20.18
CA ASN A 733 -9.55 -35.92 19.56
C ASN A 733 -9.88 -35.01 18.36
N PHE A 734 -9.33 -35.33 17.19
CA PHE A 734 -9.59 -34.60 15.95
C PHE A 734 -11.01 -34.91 15.44
N ILE A 735 -11.94 -33.98 15.65
CA ILE A 735 -13.31 -34.06 15.11
C ILE A 735 -13.28 -33.76 13.60
N MET A 736 -12.94 -34.76 12.79
CA MET A 736 -13.03 -34.69 11.32
C MET A 736 -14.50 -34.70 10.88
N SER A 737 -14.92 -33.70 10.11
CA SER A 737 -16.33 -33.47 9.72
C SER A 737 -16.84 -34.29 8.52
N ASP A 738 -16.07 -35.29 8.05
CA ASP A 738 -16.32 -36.05 6.80
C ASP A 738 -16.35 -37.58 7.03
N ASN A 739 -17.02 -38.04 8.09
CA ASN A 739 -17.35 -39.47 8.18
C ASN A 739 -18.61 -39.74 7.33
N LYS A 740 -18.51 -40.67 6.36
CA LYS A 740 -19.69 -41.28 5.75
C LYS A 740 -20.57 -41.85 6.86
N LYS A 741 -21.89 -41.72 6.72
CA LYS A 741 -22.84 -42.35 7.66
C LYS A 741 -22.58 -43.86 7.69
N GLN A 742 -22.26 -44.37 8.88
CA GLN A 742 -21.99 -45.78 9.11
C GLN A 742 -23.20 -46.64 8.70
N GLU A 743 -22.94 -47.73 7.98
CA GLU A 743 -23.97 -48.60 7.40
C GLU A 743 -24.28 -49.82 8.29
N LYS A 744 -23.28 -50.33 9.02
CA LYS A 744 -23.40 -51.44 9.98
C LYS A 744 -22.31 -51.34 11.06
N ASP A 745 -22.63 -51.74 12.30
CA ASP A 745 -21.64 -52.02 13.36
C ASP A 745 -21.06 -53.43 13.22
N PHE A 746 -19.73 -53.55 13.34
CA PHE A 746 -19.00 -54.82 13.32
C PHE A 746 -18.23 -55.11 14.62
N THR A 747 -18.43 -54.29 15.65
CA THR A 747 -17.69 -54.34 16.93
C THR A 747 -17.64 -55.74 17.55
N LEU A 748 -18.78 -56.41 17.67
CA LEU A 748 -18.91 -57.77 18.21
C LEU A 748 -18.13 -58.83 17.41
N GLU A 749 -18.07 -58.68 16.08
CA GLU A 749 -17.32 -59.60 15.21
C GLU A 749 -15.81 -59.37 15.36
N VAL A 750 -15.38 -58.11 15.52
CA VAL A 750 -13.97 -57.77 15.79
C VAL A 750 -13.52 -58.22 17.19
N ASP A 751 -14.40 -58.15 18.19
CA ASP A 751 -14.10 -58.61 19.56
C ASP A 751 -13.83 -60.12 19.66
N THR A 752 -14.40 -60.95 18.77
CA THR A 752 -14.06 -62.39 18.70
C THR A 752 -12.78 -62.65 17.89
N LEU A 753 -12.53 -61.89 16.83
CA LEU A 753 -11.40 -62.13 15.90
C LEU A 753 -10.03 -61.70 16.44
N LEU A 754 -9.97 -60.60 17.20
CA LEU A 754 -8.71 -60.11 17.76
C LEU A 754 -7.99 -61.13 18.68
N PRO A 755 -8.66 -61.80 19.65
CA PRO A 755 -8.00 -62.84 20.45
C PRO A 755 -7.64 -64.09 19.62
N GLU A 756 -8.43 -64.48 18.61
CA GLU A 756 -8.04 -65.57 17.69
C GLU A 756 -6.75 -65.24 16.93
N ALA A 757 -6.64 -64.01 16.40
CA ALA A 757 -5.46 -63.56 15.69
C ALA A 757 -4.23 -63.53 16.62
N ALA A 758 -4.37 -63.02 17.85
CA ALA A 758 -3.29 -63.01 18.83
C ALA A 758 -2.81 -64.43 19.23
N VAL A 759 -3.69 -65.43 19.25
CA VAL A 759 -3.32 -66.83 19.45
C VAL A 759 -2.60 -67.40 18.21
N ALA A 760 -3.09 -67.10 17.01
CA ALA A 760 -2.42 -67.52 15.76
C ALA A 760 -0.99 -66.95 15.65
N VAL A 761 -0.80 -65.67 15.97
CA VAL A 761 0.52 -65.01 16.03
C VAL A 761 1.44 -65.70 17.04
N LYS A 762 0.95 -66.00 18.25
CA LYS A 762 1.72 -66.75 19.28
C LYS A 762 2.08 -68.18 18.87
N SER A 763 1.34 -68.77 17.93
CA SER A 763 1.67 -70.07 17.31
C SER A 763 2.57 -69.97 16.07
N GLY A 764 3.12 -68.78 15.77
CA GLY A 764 4.02 -68.52 14.63
C GLY A 764 3.31 -68.30 13.29
N LYS A 765 1.98 -68.35 13.24
CA LYS A 765 1.15 -68.23 12.02
C LYS A 765 0.80 -66.78 11.69
N LEU A 766 1.81 -65.91 11.59
CA LEU A 766 1.63 -64.46 11.40
C LEU A 766 0.86 -64.11 10.11
N GLN A 767 1.16 -64.76 8.99
CA GLN A 767 0.48 -64.49 7.70
C GLN A 767 -1.01 -64.88 7.74
N GLU A 768 -1.34 -66.06 8.28
CA GLU A 768 -2.74 -66.50 8.46
C GLU A 768 -3.56 -65.55 9.36
N ALA A 769 -2.91 -64.94 10.36
CA ALA A 769 -3.53 -63.93 11.22
C ALA A 769 -3.78 -62.61 10.47
N LEU A 770 -2.79 -62.13 9.71
CA LEU A 770 -2.90 -60.90 8.92
C LEU A 770 -3.96 -61.02 7.81
N ASP A 771 -4.04 -62.15 7.11
CA ASP A 771 -5.04 -62.37 6.07
C ASP A 771 -6.48 -62.36 6.64
N LYS A 772 -6.71 -62.98 7.81
CA LYS A 772 -7.98 -62.85 8.55
C LYS A 772 -8.31 -61.39 8.86
N ILE A 773 -7.33 -60.63 9.39
CA ILE A 773 -7.52 -59.21 9.74
C ILE A 773 -7.80 -58.37 8.48
N PHE A 774 -7.08 -58.57 7.38
CA PHE A 774 -7.31 -57.86 6.12
C PHE A 774 -8.67 -58.18 5.47
N ALA A 775 -9.17 -59.40 5.63
CA ALA A 775 -10.50 -59.78 5.16
C ALA A 775 -11.62 -59.02 5.89
N PHE A 776 -11.51 -58.85 7.21
CA PHE A 776 -12.48 -58.07 8.01
C PHE A 776 -12.26 -56.56 7.93
N GLU A 777 -11.01 -56.09 7.78
CA GLU A 777 -10.71 -54.68 7.49
C GLU A 777 -11.40 -54.25 6.19
N LYS A 778 -11.39 -55.08 5.15
CA LYS A 778 -12.11 -54.81 3.90
C LYS A 778 -13.63 -54.66 4.11
N GLN A 779 -14.24 -55.48 4.97
CA GLN A 779 -15.69 -55.43 5.26
C GLN A 779 -16.08 -54.20 6.08
N THR A 780 -15.43 -54.02 7.23
CA THR A 780 -15.67 -52.90 8.17
C THR A 780 -15.47 -51.53 7.50
N ARG A 781 -14.43 -51.41 6.67
CA ARG A 781 -14.11 -50.20 5.88
C ARG A 781 -15.14 -49.90 4.80
N ASN A 782 -15.69 -50.93 4.14
CA ASN A 782 -16.76 -50.75 3.16
C ASN A 782 -18.04 -50.20 3.83
N ALA A 783 -18.36 -50.65 5.05
CA ALA A 783 -19.50 -50.18 5.85
C ALA A 783 -19.26 -48.86 6.63
N ALA A 784 -18.09 -48.25 6.46
CA ALA A 784 -17.64 -47.03 7.15
C ALA A 784 -17.60 -47.09 8.70
N ASP A 785 -17.42 -48.28 9.29
CA ASP A 785 -17.21 -48.44 10.74
C ASP A 785 -15.77 -48.02 11.12
N LEU A 786 -15.63 -46.78 11.61
CA LEU A 786 -14.34 -46.20 11.99
C LEU A 786 -13.71 -46.89 13.22
N ASN A 787 -14.52 -47.35 14.17
CA ASN A 787 -14.01 -47.92 15.41
C ASN A 787 -13.43 -49.32 15.17
N SER A 788 -14.19 -50.16 14.47
CA SER A 788 -13.78 -51.52 14.13
C SER A 788 -12.59 -51.55 13.16
N THR A 789 -12.60 -50.71 12.11
CA THR A 789 -11.45 -50.58 11.20
C THR A 789 -10.19 -50.14 11.94
N THR A 790 -10.27 -49.09 12.76
CA THR A 790 -9.09 -48.58 13.49
C THR A 790 -8.50 -49.63 14.44
N ARG A 791 -9.33 -50.43 15.12
CA ARG A 791 -8.86 -51.54 15.97
C ARG A 791 -8.17 -52.65 15.16
N LEU A 792 -8.78 -53.11 14.07
CA LEU A 792 -8.19 -54.12 13.18
C LEU A 792 -6.85 -53.64 12.58
N VAL A 793 -6.80 -52.37 12.17
CA VAL A 793 -5.62 -51.73 11.59
C VAL A 793 -4.48 -51.58 12.60
N LYS A 794 -4.77 -51.22 13.86
CA LYS A 794 -3.76 -51.23 14.93
C LYS A 794 -3.23 -52.64 15.21
N ALA A 795 -4.12 -53.61 15.39
CA ALA A 795 -3.74 -54.99 15.71
C ALA A 795 -2.85 -55.65 14.64
N ALA A 796 -3.12 -55.41 13.35
CA ALA A 796 -2.26 -55.89 12.26
C ALA A 796 -0.80 -55.42 12.40
N ILE A 797 -0.60 -54.18 12.86
CA ILE A 797 0.69 -53.51 12.98
C ILE A 797 1.36 -53.89 14.30
N GLU A 798 0.60 -53.95 15.40
CA GLU A 798 1.03 -54.46 16.70
C GLU A 798 1.57 -55.89 16.57
N HIS A 799 0.87 -56.80 15.88
CA HIS A 799 1.34 -58.17 15.68
C HIS A 799 2.60 -58.29 14.80
N CYS A 800 2.79 -57.42 13.80
CA CYS A 800 4.05 -57.38 13.04
C CYS A 800 5.24 -56.95 13.93
N TYR A 801 5.01 -55.98 14.83
CA TYR A 801 6.00 -55.50 15.79
C TYR A 801 6.30 -56.52 16.89
N GLU A 802 5.28 -57.18 17.45
CA GLU A 802 5.43 -58.29 18.41
C GLU A 802 6.26 -59.44 17.83
N ALA A 803 6.03 -59.78 16.55
CA ALA A 803 6.78 -60.80 15.81
C ALA A 803 8.19 -60.35 15.37
N ARG A 804 8.54 -59.07 15.55
CA ARG A 804 9.84 -58.46 15.20
C ARG A 804 10.20 -58.47 13.71
N ASP A 805 9.23 -58.66 12.82
CA ASP A 805 9.45 -58.56 11.37
C ASP A 805 9.21 -57.11 10.90
N PHE A 806 10.27 -56.30 10.96
CA PHE A 806 10.24 -54.91 10.52
C PHE A 806 10.01 -54.75 9.01
N ASN A 807 10.35 -55.75 8.20
CA ASN A 807 10.12 -55.69 6.74
C ASN A 807 8.62 -55.91 6.43
N LEU A 808 7.98 -56.87 7.12
CA LEU A 808 6.55 -57.10 7.03
C LEU A 808 5.74 -55.96 7.67
N LEU A 809 6.24 -55.35 8.74
CA LEU A 809 5.69 -54.13 9.34
C LEU A 809 5.68 -52.97 8.33
N ASN A 810 6.84 -52.63 7.76
CA ASN A 810 6.99 -51.51 6.82
C ASN A 810 6.14 -51.68 5.55
N SER A 811 6.06 -52.91 5.02
CA SER A 811 5.21 -53.23 3.88
C SER A 811 3.71 -53.22 4.25
N THR A 812 3.32 -53.66 5.45
CA THR A 812 1.93 -53.59 5.95
C THR A 812 1.46 -52.15 6.17
N ILE A 813 2.31 -51.29 6.75
CA ILE A 813 2.05 -49.84 6.90
C ILE A 813 1.86 -49.21 5.52
N THR A 814 2.73 -49.54 4.55
CA THR A 814 2.65 -49.06 3.17
C THR A 814 1.39 -49.55 2.44
N LEU A 815 0.98 -50.81 2.65
CA LEU A 815 -0.22 -51.41 2.09
C LEU A 815 -1.48 -50.71 2.62
N LEU A 816 -1.68 -50.72 3.94
CA LEU A 816 -2.89 -50.21 4.59
C LEU A 816 -3.12 -48.72 4.34
N SER A 817 -2.05 -47.94 4.22
CA SER A 817 -2.09 -46.50 3.95
C SER A 817 -2.19 -46.10 2.47
N LYS A 818 -2.08 -47.08 1.54
CA LYS A 818 -2.32 -46.91 0.09
C LYS A 818 -3.61 -47.60 -0.41
N LYS A 819 -4.29 -48.41 0.41
CA LYS A 819 -5.59 -49.03 0.08
C LYS A 819 -6.64 -47.97 -0.30
N HIS A 820 -7.10 -47.97 -1.54
CA HIS A 820 -8.13 -47.05 -2.04
C HIS A 820 -9.41 -47.13 -1.18
N GLY A 821 -9.85 -45.99 -0.64
CA GLY A 821 -11.02 -45.90 0.24
C GLY A 821 -10.77 -46.18 1.72
N GLN A 822 -9.52 -46.11 2.21
CA GLN A 822 -9.24 -46.16 3.64
C GLN A 822 -9.73 -44.92 4.40
N LEU A 823 -10.21 -45.11 5.64
CA LEU A 823 -10.67 -44.01 6.49
C LEU A 823 -9.49 -43.17 7.02
N LYS A 824 -9.60 -41.84 6.95
CA LYS A 824 -8.51 -40.89 7.29
C LYS A 824 -7.96 -41.14 8.71
N SER A 825 -8.83 -41.21 9.71
CA SER A 825 -8.46 -41.42 11.12
C SER A 825 -7.82 -42.80 11.37
N ALA A 826 -8.21 -43.84 10.63
CA ALA A 826 -7.51 -45.14 10.70
C ALA A 826 -6.06 -45.04 10.20
N VAL A 827 -5.79 -44.27 9.13
CA VAL A 827 -4.41 -44.02 8.65
C VAL A 827 -3.61 -43.13 9.62
N GLN A 828 -4.25 -42.17 10.27
CA GLN A 828 -3.61 -41.38 11.33
C GLN A 828 -3.18 -42.28 12.50
N ALA A 829 -4.08 -43.17 12.95
CA ALA A 829 -3.82 -44.13 14.02
C ALA A 829 -2.68 -45.14 13.72
N ILE A 830 -2.42 -45.47 12.44
CA ILE A 830 -1.23 -46.22 12.01
C ILE A 830 0.05 -45.44 12.36
N VAL A 831 0.11 -44.17 11.93
CA VAL A 831 1.32 -43.36 11.97
C VAL A 831 1.66 -42.97 13.40
N GLU A 832 0.67 -42.55 14.20
CA GLU A 832 0.85 -42.21 15.62
C GLU A 832 1.42 -43.39 16.43
N LEU A 833 0.84 -44.58 16.23
CA LEU A 833 1.27 -45.80 16.93
C LEU A 833 2.68 -46.25 16.52
N SER A 834 3.00 -46.11 15.22
CA SER A 834 4.34 -46.43 14.69
C SER A 834 5.40 -45.42 15.17
N MET A 835 5.05 -44.13 15.28
CA MET A 835 5.93 -43.10 15.84
C MET A 835 6.27 -43.37 17.32
N GLY A 836 5.30 -43.85 18.10
CA GLY A 836 5.48 -44.25 19.51
C GLY A 836 6.43 -45.44 19.74
N TRP A 837 6.96 -46.05 18.68
CA TRP A 837 7.98 -47.10 18.73
C TRP A 837 9.37 -46.63 18.28
N LEU A 838 9.52 -45.46 17.65
CA LEU A 838 10.78 -45.00 17.07
C LEU A 838 11.92 -45.00 18.11
N ASP A 839 11.69 -44.43 19.29
CA ASP A 839 12.69 -44.41 20.38
C ASP A 839 13.08 -45.82 20.86
N LYS A 840 12.10 -46.74 20.93
CA LYS A 840 12.29 -48.12 21.40
C LYS A 840 13.11 -48.93 20.38
N ILE A 841 12.80 -48.77 19.09
CA ILE A 841 13.53 -49.40 17.99
C ILE A 841 14.97 -48.86 17.93
N LYS A 842 15.14 -47.53 18.05
CA LYS A 842 16.46 -46.88 18.08
C LYS A 842 17.37 -47.41 19.19
N GLN A 843 16.81 -47.69 20.37
CA GLN A 843 17.54 -48.25 21.51
C GLN A 843 17.78 -49.76 21.41
N ALA A 844 16.81 -50.54 20.91
CA ALA A 844 16.85 -52.01 20.97
C ALA A 844 17.36 -52.72 19.70
N HIS A 845 17.25 -52.08 18.53
CA HIS A 845 17.50 -52.69 17.22
C HIS A 845 18.47 -51.91 16.33
N GLY A 846 18.99 -50.77 16.81
CA GLY A 846 20.02 -49.98 16.11
C GLY A 846 19.48 -49.00 15.07
N MET A 847 20.40 -48.22 14.52
CA MET A 847 20.08 -47.05 13.69
C MET A 847 19.53 -47.40 12.29
N GLU A 848 19.93 -48.54 11.71
CA GLU A 848 19.52 -48.95 10.36
C GLU A 848 18.02 -49.27 10.30
N LYS A 849 17.51 -50.10 11.21
CA LYS A 849 16.07 -50.43 11.29
C LYS A 849 15.21 -49.27 11.79
N TRP A 850 15.80 -48.31 12.48
CA TRP A 850 15.17 -47.03 12.75
C TRP A 850 15.04 -46.17 11.47
N LEU A 851 16.09 -46.08 10.64
CA LEU A 851 16.07 -45.34 9.38
C LEU A 851 15.00 -45.88 8.41
N GLU A 852 14.95 -47.19 8.19
CA GLU A 852 13.95 -47.84 7.31
C GLU A 852 12.50 -47.49 7.71
N LEU A 853 12.20 -47.44 9.01
CA LEU A 853 10.88 -47.06 9.52
C LEU A 853 10.62 -45.56 9.35
N VAL A 854 11.63 -44.71 9.58
CA VAL A 854 11.52 -43.26 9.38
C VAL A 854 11.26 -42.90 7.90
N GLU A 855 11.98 -43.53 6.97
CA GLU A 855 11.78 -43.33 5.52
C GLU A 855 10.41 -43.81 5.05
N THR A 856 9.96 -44.98 5.52
CA THR A 856 8.64 -45.50 5.15
C THR A 856 7.50 -44.66 5.74
N LEU A 857 7.65 -44.13 6.97
CA LEU A 857 6.70 -43.15 7.52
C LEU A 857 6.71 -41.82 6.74
N ARG A 858 7.87 -41.32 6.29
CA ARG A 858 7.98 -40.13 5.42
C ARG A 858 7.25 -40.34 4.08
N GLY A 859 7.46 -41.49 3.42
CA GLY A 859 6.77 -41.83 2.17
C GLY A 859 5.28 -42.17 2.34
N VAL A 860 4.84 -42.56 3.53
CA VAL A 860 3.43 -42.84 3.84
C VAL A 860 2.64 -41.60 4.22
N THR A 861 3.29 -40.58 4.78
CA THR A 861 2.68 -39.28 5.14
C THR A 861 2.69 -38.27 3.98
N GLU A 862 3.39 -38.55 2.88
CA GLU A 862 3.44 -37.70 1.70
C GLU A 862 2.06 -37.47 1.05
N GLY A 863 1.81 -36.23 0.62
CA GLY A 863 0.59 -35.81 -0.08
C GLY A 863 -0.69 -35.81 0.78
N LYS A 864 -0.61 -36.08 2.08
CA LYS A 864 -1.77 -36.25 2.97
C LYS A 864 -1.84 -35.12 4.00
N ILE A 865 -2.68 -34.12 3.71
CA ILE A 865 -2.87 -32.91 4.54
C ILE A 865 -3.11 -33.24 6.03
N PHE A 866 -3.92 -34.27 6.31
CA PHE A 866 -4.23 -34.69 7.69
C PHE A 866 -3.07 -35.38 8.43
N LEU A 867 -1.89 -35.53 7.81
CA LEU A 867 -0.67 -36.12 8.38
C LEU A 867 0.53 -35.17 8.35
N GLU A 868 0.31 -33.87 8.09
CA GLU A 868 1.36 -32.85 8.02
C GLU A 868 2.16 -32.72 9.34
N THR A 869 1.48 -32.71 10.49
CA THR A 869 2.15 -32.65 11.81
C THR A 869 3.01 -33.89 12.11
N PRO A 870 2.52 -35.14 11.94
CA PRO A 870 3.39 -36.33 11.93
C PRO A 870 4.57 -36.25 10.96
N ARG A 871 4.35 -35.80 9.72
CA ARG A 871 5.42 -35.66 8.70
C ARG A 871 6.52 -34.70 9.17
N ALA A 872 6.15 -33.56 9.75
CA ALA A 872 7.08 -32.59 10.31
C ALA A 872 7.96 -33.21 11.41
N ARG A 873 7.35 -33.87 12.41
CA ARG A 873 8.08 -34.51 13.52
C ARG A 873 9.05 -35.60 13.04
N VAL A 874 8.60 -36.49 12.15
CA VAL A 874 9.45 -37.57 11.59
C VAL A 874 10.62 -37.01 10.77
N THR A 875 10.39 -35.95 9.99
CA THR A 875 11.45 -35.29 9.20
C THR A 875 12.47 -34.57 10.09
N LEU A 876 12.02 -33.94 11.18
CA LEU A 876 12.89 -33.29 12.17
C LEU A 876 13.80 -34.29 12.90
N LEU A 877 13.28 -35.47 13.26
CA LEU A 877 14.09 -36.56 13.82
C LEU A 877 15.19 -37.01 12.84
N LEU A 878 14.89 -37.06 11.55
CA LEU A 878 15.84 -37.43 10.49
C LEU A 878 16.87 -36.30 10.23
N ALA A 879 16.47 -35.03 10.27
CA ALA A 879 17.40 -33.90 10.16
C ALA A 879 18.41 -33.88 11.32
N HIS A 880 17.99 -34.12 12.56
CA HIS A 880 18.92 -34.26 13.70
C HIS A 880 19.82 -35.51 13.61
N TYR A 881 19.43 -36.54 12.86
CA TYR A 881 20.32 -37.66 12.57
C TYR A 881 21.46 -37.24 11.63
N HIS A 882 21.16 -36.54 10.53
CA HIS A 882 22.19 -35.99 9.64
C HIS A 882 23.05 -34.91 10.31
N GLU A 883 22.47 -34.05 11.16
CA GLU A 883 23.23 -33.15 12.02
C GLU A 883 24.18 -33.94 12.94
N GLY A 884 23.71 -35.01 13.58
CA GLY A 884 24.54 -35.91 14.38
C GLY A 884 25.73 -36.48 13.61
N LEU A 885 25.52 -36.94 12.36
CA LEU A 885 26.58 -37.41 11.46
C LEU A 885 27.60 -36.31 11.10
N SER A 886 27.16 -35.05 11.01
CA SER A 886 28.06 -33.91 10.78
C SER A 886 28.90 -33.56 12.03
N THR A 887 28.40 -33.84 13.24
CA THR A 887 29.13 -33.61 14.50
C THR A 887 30.02 -34.78 14.93
N ALA A 888 29.85 -35.97 14.34
CA ALA A 888 30.62 -37.15 14.68
C ALA A 888 32.06 -37.03 14.13
N ALA A 889 33.07 -37.20 15.00
CA ALA A 889 34.48 -37.01 14.66
C ALA A 889 35.09 -38.03 13.66
N THR A 890 34.27 -38.87 13.03
CA THR A 890 34.68 -39.93 12.09
C THR A 890 34.34 -39.59 10.63
N SER A 891 33.50 -38.58 10.38
CA SER A 891 33.14 -38.14 9.04
C SER A 891 34.20 -37.19 8.45
N THR A 892 34.45 -37.28 7.14
CA THR A 892 35.34 -36.34 6.42
C THR A 892 34.69 -34.95 6.33
N PRO A 893 35.46 -33.85 6.21
CA PRO A 893 34.88 -32.50 6.17
C PRO A 893 33.89 -32.29 5.01
N ALA A 894 34.07 -32.98 3.88
CA ALA A 894 33.09 -33.02 2.79
C ALA A 894 31.78 -33.72 3.21
N ALA A 895 31.86 -34.91 3.82
CA ALA A 895 30.69 -35.63 4.30
C ALA A 895 29.97 -34.91 5.46
N GLN A 896 30.69 -34.14 6.28
CA GLN A 896 30.11 -33.27 7.31
C GLN A 896 29.27 -32.15 6.68
N LYS A 897 29.82 -31.47 5.67
CA LYS A 897 29.15 -30.43 4.89
C LYS A 897 27.91 -30.96 4.16
N GLU A 898 28.03 -32.08 3.44
CA GLU A 898 26.92 -32.74 2.75
C GLU A 898 25.82 -33.16 3.74
N SER A 899 26.19 -33.70 4.91
CA SER A 899 25.22 -34.07 5.95
C SER A 899 24.50 -32.85 6.54
N LEU A 900 25.20 -31.75 6.81
CA LEU A 900 24.60 -30.53 7.35
C LEU A 900 23.70 -29.83 6.32
N GLN A 901 24.11 -29.79 5.05
CA GLN A 901 23.29 -29.28 3.95
C GLN A 901 22.01 -30.13 3.80
N THR A 902 22.15 -31.46 3.77
CA THR A 902 21.02 -32.39 3.76
C THR A 902 20.05 -32.13 4.93
N ALA A 903 20.56 -31.98 6.17
CA ALA A 903 19.74 -31.66 7.33
C ALA A 903 18.98 -30.32 7.19
N SER A 904 19.65 -29.29 6.65
CA SER A 904 19.06 -27.97 6.41
C SER A 904 17.98 -28.00 5.34
N ASP A 905 18.24 -28.63 4.19
CA ASP A 905 17.29 -28.66 3.07
C ASP A 905 16.04 -29.47 3.42
N LEU A 906 16.19 -30.63 4.07
CA LEU A 906 15.08 -31.46 4.55
C LEU A 906 14.12 -30.72 5.51
N LEU A 907 14.64 -29.83 6.34
CA LEU A 907 13.82 -28.98 7.20
C LEU A 907 13.31 -27.73 6.46
N SER A 908 14.05 -27.19 5.50
CA SER A 908 13.65 -26.03 4.70
C SER A 908 12.52 -26.34 3.70
N ASP A 909 12.41 -27.59 3.23
CA ASP A 909 11.30 -28.06 2.38
C ASP A 909 9.94 -28.03 3.10
N LEU A 910 9.94 -28.07 4.43
CA LEU A 910 8.72 -28.02 5.23
C LEU A 910 8.22 -26.58 5.40
N GLN A 911 7.13 -26.25 4.73
CA GLN A 911 6.39 -24.98 4.89
C GLN A 911 5.55 -25.00 6.17
N VAL A 912 6.19 -25.17 7.32
CA VAL A 912 5.57 -25.31 8.65
C VAL A 912 4.67 -24.11 9.00
N GLU A 913 4.92 -22.93 8.42
CA GLU A 913 4.05 -21.76 8.48
C GLU A 913 2.60 -22.01 7.99
N THR A 914 2.38 -22.96 7.08
CA THR A 914 1.05 -23.27 6.51
C THR A 914 0.22 -24.19 7.40
N TYR A 915 0.87 -25.06 8.19
CA TYR A 915 0.18 -26.09 8.97
C TYR A 915 -0.73 -25.46 10.04
N SER A 916 -2.04 -25.70 9.93
CA SER A 916 -3.06 -25.18 10.85
C SER A 916 -3.40 -26.15 12.00
N SER A 917 -2.93 -27.40 11.95
CA SER A 917 -3.15 -28.44 12.96
C SER A 917 -2.11 -28.46 14.08
N MET A 918 -1.00 -27.72 13.92
CA MET A 918 0.15 -27.78 14.81
C MET A 918 0.12 -26.62 15.82
N ASP A 919 0.60 -26.87 17.04
CA ASP A 919 0.60 -25.84 18.09
C ASP A 919 1.54 -24.66 17.75
N ARG A 920 1.22 -23.47 18.26
CA ARG A 920 1.96 -22.23 18.04
C ARG A 920 3.36 -22.26 18.65
N ARG A 921 3.55 -22.94 19.79
CA ARG A 921 4.86 -23.09 20.42
C ARG A 921 5.74 -24.00 19.56
N GLU A 922 5.26 -25.20 19.26
CA GLU A 922 5.92 -26.17 18.40
C GLU A 922 6.28 -25.55 17.04
N LYS A 923 5.34 -24.83 16.42
CA LYS A 923 5.53 -24.11 15.15
C LYS A 923 6.63 -23.04 15.21
N THR A 924 6.77 -22.36 16.34
CA THR A 924 7.85 -21.40 16.57
C THR A 924 9.19 -22.12 16.75
N GLU A 925 9.23 -23.21 17.52
CA GLU A 925 10.42 -24.05 17.71
C GLU A 925 10.95 -24.61 16.38
N PHE A 926 10.08 -25.12 15.50
CA PHE A 926 10.45 -25.58 14.16
C PHE A 926 11.10 -24.48 13.30
N ILE A 927 10.53 -23.26 13.30
CA ILE A 927 11.08 -22.12 12.53
C ILE A 927 12.44 -21.68 13.08
N LEU A 928 12.63 -21.71 14.41
CA LEU A 928 13.91 -21.39 15.03
C LEU A 928 15.00 -22.43 14.70
N GLU A 929 14.66 -23.72 14.66
CA GLU A 929 15.61 -24.77 14.24
C GLU A 929 15.95 -24.68 12.73
N GLN A 930 14.97 -24.38 11.86
CA GLN A 930 15.24 -24.04 10.45
C GLN A 930 16.25 -22.89 10.34
N MET A 931 16.04 -21.79 11.07
CA MET A 931 16.94 -20.64 11.09
C MET A 931 18.33 -20.99 11.64
N ARG A 932 18.42 -21.83 12.69
CA ARG A 932 19.68 -22.27 13.29
C ARG A 932 20.54 -23.08 12.30
N LEU A 933 19.95 -24.04 11.60
CA LEU A 933 20.66 -24.87 10.62
C LEU A 933 21.12 -24.03 9.41
N LEU A 934 20.27 -23.11 8.93
CA LEU A 934 20.66 -22.18 7.86
C LEU A 934 21.86 -21.30 8.25
N ILE A 935 21.91 -20.76 9.49
CA ILE A 935 23.08 -20.02 9.99
C ILE A 935 24.34 -20.93 10.06
N ALA A 936 24.18 -22.20 10.44
CA ALA A 936 25.31 -23.14 10.50
C ALA A 936 25.87 -23.46 9.10
N VAL A 937 25.01 -23.69 8.11
CA VAL A 937 25.41 -23.89 6.71
C VAL A 937 26.03 -22.62 6.11
N ALA A 938 25.43 -21.44 6.36
CA ALA A 938 25.97 -20.17 5.87
C ALA A 938 27.42 -19.96 6.33
N ARG A 939 27.67 -20.09 7.65
CA ARG A 939 29.02 -19.96 8.23
C ARG A 939 30.03 -20.94 7.66
N GLN A 940 29.63 -22.17 7.31
CA GLN A 940 30.55 -23.11 6.66
C GLN A 940 30.94 -22.64 5.26
N LYS A 941 29.98 -22.14 4.46
CA LYS A 941 30.27 -21.60 3.11
C LYS A 941 31.11 -20.32 3.18
N ASP A 942 30.83 -19.43 4.12
CA ASP A 942 31.58 -18.17 4.30
C ASP A 942 33.05 -18.44 4.71
N ALA A 943 33.29 -19.46 5.55
CA ALA A 943 34.63 -19.88 5.96
C ALA A 943 35.45 -20.56 4.85
N GLU A 944 34.79 -21.07 3.79
CA GLU A 944 35.45 -21.54 2.57
C GLU A 944 35.79 -20.37 1.63
N HIS A 945 34.83 -19.47 1.36
CA HIS A 945 35.03 -18.29 0.50
C HIS A 945 36.18 -17.39 0.97
N GLY A 946 36.47 -17.36 2.27
CA GLY A 946 37.61 -16.63 2.83
C GLY A 946 39.00 -17.08 2.36
N LYS A 947 39.11 -18.14 1.54
CA LYS A 947 40.37 -18.62 0.95
C LYS A 947 40.53 -18.25 -0.53
N ASP A 948 39.44 -18.28 -1.29
CA ASP A 948 39.43 -18.05 -2.74
C ASP A 948 38.87 -16.65 -3.07
N GLY A 949 39.65 -15.61 -2.72
CA GLY A 949 39.28 -14.20 -2.86
C GLY A 949 39.22 -13.68 -4.30
N LYS A 950 38.31 -14.23 -5.12
CA LYS A 950 38.05 -13.81 -6.51
C LYS A 950 36.61 -13.36 -6.79
N ASP A 951 35.63 -13.96 -6.13
CA ASP A 951 34.22 -13.63 -6.33
C ASP A 951 33.69 -12.76 -5.19
N ALA A 952 33.11 -11.61 -5.55
CA ALA A 952 32.71 -10.57 -4.59
C ALA A 952 31.36 -10.85 -3.88
N LEU A 953 30.61 -11.85 -4.33
CA LEU A 953 29.34 -12.28 -3.73
C LEU A 953 29.59 -13.48 -2.80
N GLY A 954 29.21 -13.37 -1.53
CA GLY A 954 29.58 -14.34 -0.50
C GLY A 954 28.83 -15.67 -0.63
N GLY A 955 29.56 -16.80 -0.63
CA GLY A 955 28.97 -18.12 -0.86
C GLY A 955 27.85 -18.55 0.12
N GLY A 956 27.80 -17.98 1.34
CA GLY A 956 26.71 -18.20 2.30
C GLY A 956 25.56 -17.18 2.24
N GLU A 957 25.61 -16.15 1.38
CA GLU A 957 24.61 -15.06 1.37
C GLU A 957 23.19 -15.56 1.07
N ALA A 958 23.04 -16.55 0.19
CA ALA A 958 21.75 -17.18 -0.09
C ALA A 958 21.10 -17.77 1.17
N GLU A 959 21.87 -18.40 2.06
CA GLU A 959 21.39 -18.91 3.34
C GLU A 959 21.10 -17.80 4.34
N TRP A 960 21.93 -16.75 4.42
CA TRP A 960 21.62 -15.56 5.24
C TRP A 960 20.30 -14.89 4.81
N VAL A 961 20.01 -14.85 3.50
CA VAL A 961 18.72 -14.37 2.99
C VAL A 961 17.56 -15.30 3.38
N LYS A 962 17.74 -16.62 3.35
CA LYS A 962 16.74 -17.58 3.89
C LYS A 962 16.48 -17.35 5.38
N VAL A 963 17.52 -17.10 6.19
CA VAL A 963 17.39 -16.76 7.64
C VAL A 963 16.56 -15.49 7.84
N ARG A 964 16.79 -14.45 7.02
CA ARG A 964 16.00 -13.20 7.04
C ARG A 964 14.53 -13.42 6.73
N VAL A 965 14.20 -14.34 5.83
CA VAL A 965 12.82 -14.74 5.51
C VAL A 965 12.21 -15.54 6.66
N GLY A 966 12.95 -16.49 7.25
CA GLY A 966 12.54 -17.22 8.45
C GLY A 966 12.20 -16.31 9.62
N GLY A 967 13.03 -15.28 9.88
CA GLY A 967 12.80 -14.29 10.93
C GLY A 967 11.49 -13.52 10.80
N ARG A 968 10.97 -13.34 9.56
CA ARG A 968 9.67 -12.71 9.27
C ARG A 968 8.47 -13.64 9.45
N LYS A 969 8.68 -14.96 9.58
CA LYS A 969 7.60 -15.94 9.85
C LYS A 969 7.20 -15.99 11.34
N VAL A 970 8.06 -15.49 12.24
CA VAL A 970 7.85 -15.54 13.69
C VAL A 970 7.02 -14.33 14.16
N ASN A 971 5.99 -14.56 14.98
CA ASN A 971 5.16 -13.48 15.53
C ASN A 971 5.76 -12.93 16.85
N GLU A 972 6.24 -11.69 16.84
CA GLU A 972 6.76 -11.01 18.04
C GLU A 972 5.74 -10.82 19.18
N GLU A 973 4.44 -10.93 18.93
CA GLU A 973 3.43 -10.86 20.00
C GLU A 973 3.43 -12.12 20.87
N PHE A 974 3.57 -13.30 20.24
CA PHE A 974 3.63 -14.58 20.94
C PHE A 974 4.89 -14.72 21.80
N LEU A 975 6.00 -14.10 21.37
CA LEU A 975 7.26 -14.02 22.11
C LEU A 975 7.23 -13.08 23.33
N LYS A 976 6.08 -12.43 23.64
CA LYS A 976 5.89 -11.61 24.84
C LYS A 976 5.17 -12.36 25.97
N GLU A 977 4.71 -13.58 25.72
CA GLU A 977 4.13 -14.47 26.71
C GLU A 977 5.24 -15.05 27.61
N LYS A 978 5.02 -15.06 28.94
CA LYS A 978 6.04 -15.50 29.92
C LYS A 978 6.51 -16.93 29.69
N ASP A 979 5.60 -17.81 29.29
CA ASP A 979 5.87 -19.23 29.12
C ASP A 979 6.79 -19.53 27.93
N ASN A 980 6.99 -18.55 27.03
CA ASN A 980 7.79 -18.65 25.80
C ASN A 980 9.07 -17.79 25.85
N GLU A 981 9.51 -17.37 27.04
CA GLU A 981 10.73 -16.55 27.21
C GLU A 981 11.98 -17.24 26.63
N ASP A 982 12.07 -18.57 26.73
CA ASP A 982 13.15 -19.37 26.13
C ASP A 982 13.20 -19.26 24.61
N LEU A 983 12.04 -19.19 23.94
CA LEU A 983 11.94 -18.97 22.50
C LEU A 983 12.28 -17.53 22.12
N LYS A 984 11.90 -16.55 22.96
CA LYS A 984 12.25 -15.14 22.78
C LYS A 984 13.78 -14.95 22.75
N LEU A 985 14.50 -15.57 23.70
CA LEU A 985 15.96 -15.45 23.77
C LEU A 985 16.65 -16.13 22.59
N LYS A 986 16.23 -17.35 22.21
CA LYS A 986 16.72 -18.03 21.00
C LYS A 986 16.51 -17.20 19.73
N TYR A 987 15.32 -16.61 19.55
CA TYR A 987 14.99 -15.79 18.39
C TYR A 987 15.93 -14.59 18.24
N TYR A 988 16.11 -13.80 19.30
CA TYR A 988 16.94 -12.61 19.21
C TYR A 988 18.43 -12.92 19.08
N ASP A 989 18.94 -14.02 19.65
CA ASP A 989 20.32 -14.48 19.39
C ASP A 989 20.56 -14.76 17.89
N LEU A 990 19.68 -15.55 17.25
CA LEU A 990 19.77 -15.84 15.82
C LEU A 990 19.65 -14.56 14.95
N MET A 991 18.81 -13.60 15.35
CA MET A 991 18.66 -12.32 14.64
C MET A 991 19.82 -11.35 14.85
N ILE A 992 20.44 -11.33 16.03
CA ILE A 992 21.69 -10.61 16.31
C ILE A 992 22.82 -11.20 15.43
N GLN A 993 22.95 -12.52 15.35
CA GLN A 993 23.96 -13.18 14.52
C GLN A 993 23.81 -12.84 13.03
N HIS A 994 22.58 -12.79 12.50
CA HIS A 994 22.31 -12.32 11.13
C HIS A 994 22.62 -10.82 10.94
N ALA A 995 22.18 -9.95 11.84
CA ALA A 995 22.38 -8.50 11.69
C ALA A 995 23.85 -8.08 11.86
N LEU A 996 24.64 -8.83 12.65
CA LEU A 996 26.09 -8.66 12.74
C LEU A 996 26.82 -9.05 11.44
N HIS A 997 26.34 -10.05 10.69
CA HIS A 997 26.90 -10.39 9.37
C HIS A 997 26.70 -9.23 8.37
N GLN A 998 25.53 -8.60 8.40
CA GLN A 998 25.20 -7.43 7.55
C GLN A 998 25.73 -6.09 8.09
N ASN A 999 26.52 -6.08 9.19
CA ASN A 999 27.01 -4.87 9.88
C ASN A 999 25.91 -3.85 10.25
N ASN A 1000 24.66 -4.29 10.41
CA ASN A 1000 23.54 -3.42 10.75
C ASN A 1000 23.45 -3.24 12.26
N TYR A 1001 24.35 -2.42 12.81
CA TYR A 1001 24.51 -2.22 14.26
C TYR A 1001 23.27 -1.60 14.93
N LEU A 1002 22.48 -0.81 14.20
CA LEU A 1002 21.25 -0.23 14.74
C LEU A 1002 20.21 -1.31 15.09
N ASP A 1003 19.99 -2.29 14.20
CA ASP A 1003 19.04 -3.37 14.47
C ASP A 1003 19.60 -4.38 15.48
N VAL A 1004 20.91 -4.61 15.51
CA VAL A 1004 21.58 -5.36 16.60
C VAL A 1004 21.27 -4.73 17.96
N ALA A 1005 21.42 -3.40 18.09
CA ALA A 1005 21.09 -2.68 19.32
C ALA A 1005 19.60 -2.79 19.69
N LYS A 1006 18.69 -2.69 18.71
CA LYS A 1006 17.23 -2.92 18.95
C LYS A 1006 16.96 -4.33 19.46
N TYR A 1007 17.62 -5.36 18.94
CA TYR A 1007 17.46 -6.73 19.41
C TYR A 1007 17.98 -6.91 20.84
N TYR A 1008 19.17 -6.38 21.17
CA TYR A 1008 19.64 -6.38 22.56
C TYR A 1008 18.72 -5.59 23.51
N TYR A 1009 18.09 -4.49 23.06
CA TYR A 1009 17.08 -3.77 23.84
C TYR A 1009 15.83 -4.63 24.11
N LYS A 1010 15.31 -5.33 23.10
CA LYS A 1010 14.20 -6.30 23.27
C LYS A 1010 14.59 -7.47 24.18
N VAL A 1011 15.86 -7.87 24.22
CA VAL A 1011 16.39 -8.86 25.17
C VAL A 1011 16.47 -8.29 26.59
N TRP A 1012 16.95 -7.05 26.78
CA TRP A 1012 17.00 -6.37 28.08
C TRP A 1012 15.62 -6.05 28.67
N GLU A 1013 14.61 -5.81 27.84
CA GLU A 1013 13.21 -5.63 28.28
C GLU A 1013 12.64 -6.90 28.96
N THR A 1014 13.26 -8.07 28.77
CA THR A 1014 12.74 -9.36 29.24
C THR A 1014 12.87 -9.49 30.77
N PRO A 1015 11.81 -9.86 31.52
CA PRO A 1015 11.82 -9.89 32.98
C PRO A 1015 13.02 -10.63 33.59
N SER A 1016 13.31 -11.86 33.18
CA SER A 1016 14.38 -12.67 33.81
C SER A 1016 15.80 -12.16 33.51
N ILE A 1017 15.96 -11.18 32.61
CA ILE A 1017 17.22 -10.46 32.34
C ILE A 1017 17.23 -9.10 33.04
N LYS A 1018 16.06 -8.47 33.22
CA LYS A 1018 15.90 -7.19 33.90
C LYS A 1018 16.02 -7.32 35.43
N ASP A 1019 15.62 -8.46 35.97
CA ASP A 1019 15.79 -8.82 37.39
C ASP A 1019 17.24 -9.28 37.69
N ASP A 1020 17.96 -9.82 36.70
CA ASP A 1020 19.38 -10.20 36.77
C ASP A 1020 20.29 -8.97 36.53
N THR A 1021 20.32 -8.06 37.51
CA THR A 1021 20.92 -6.72 37.33
C THR A 1021 22.45 -6.67 37.28
N GLU A 1022 23.16 -7.73 37.69
CA GLU A 1022 24.63 -7.71 37.86
C GLU A 1022 25.39 -8.35 36.69
N ASP A 1023 24.99 -9.55 36.25
CA ASP A 1023 25.64 -10.28 35.15
C ASP A 1023 24.91 -9.99 33.81
N LYS A 1024 23.67 -10.46 33.63
CA LYS A 1024 23.02 -10.47 32.30
C LYS A 1024 22.43 -9.12 31.89
N GLY A 1025 21.74 -8.44 32.80
CA GLY A 1025 21.14 -7.13 32.53
C GLY A 1025 22.20 -6.07 32.22
N LYS A 1026 23.34 -6.12 32.94
CA LYS A 1026 24.52 -5.31 32.64
C LYS A 1026 25.06 -5.61 31.25
N ALA A 1027 25.33 -6.87 30.93
CA ALA A 1027 25.88 -7.28 29.63
C ALA A 1027 25.04 -6.76 28.46
N ALA A 1028 23.71 -6.88 28.54
CA ALA A 1028 22.81 -6.39 27.51
C ALA A 1028 22.90 -4.86 27.35
N LEU A 1029 22.93 -4.09 28.45
CA LEU A 1029 23.10 -2.63 28.41
C LEU A 1029 24.44 -2.21 27.79
N GLU A 1030 25.54 -2.89 28.13
CA GLU A 1030 26.85 -2.60 27.53
C GLU A 1030 26.82 -2.82 26.00
N HIS A 1031 26.30 -3.97 25.56
CA HIS A 1031 26.18 -4.29 24.13
C HIS A 1031 25.25 -3.31 23.38
N ILE A 1032 24.14 -2.87 23.99
CA ILE A 1032 23.28 -1.83 23.42
C ILE A 1032 24.10 -0.55 23.19
N VAL A 1033 24.78 -0.03 24.23
CA VAL A 1033 25.56 1.21 24.12
C VAL A 1033 26.60 1.13 23.01
N TYR A 1034 27.36 0.02 22.93
CA TYR A 1034 28.38 -0.16 21.91
C TYR A 1034 27.79 -0.14 20.49
N TYR A 1035 26.70 -0.88 20.23
CA TYR A 1035 26.11 -0.95 18.89
C TYR A 1035 25.31 0.29 18.50
N VAL A 1036 24.73 1.05 19.44
CA VAL A 1036 24.11 2.36 19.14
C VAL A 1036 25.16 3.40 18.76
N VAL A 1037 26.34 3.38 19.40
CA VAL A 1037 27.44 4.30 19.07
C VAL A 1037 28.10 3.95 17.72
N LEU A 1038 28.20 2.66 17.38
CA LEU A 1038 28.68 2.20 16.08
C LEU A 1038 27.70 2.45 14.92
N ALA A 1039 26.40 2.55 15.20
CA ALA A 1039 25.39 2.77 14.17
C ALA A 1039 25.51 4.16 13.49
N PRO A 1040 25.31 4.25 12.16
CA PRO A 1040 25.30 5.53 11.46
C PRO A 1040 24.17 6.43 11.97
N HIS A 1041 24.41 7.74 11.97
CA HIS A 1041 23.46 8.70 12.51
C HIS A 1041 22.16 8.77 11.68
N ASN A 1042 21.06 8.36 12.31
CA ASN A 1042 19.69 8.43 11.81
C ASN A 1042 18.77 8.91 12.95
N ASN A 1043 17.55 9.36 12.64
CA ASN A 1043 16.58 9.81 13.62
C ASN A 1043 16.31 8.75 14.70
N GLU A 1044 16.17 7.46 14.31
CA GLU A 1044 16.01 6.33 15.25
C GLU A 1044 17.22 6.15 16.18
N GLN A 1045 18.44 6.39 15.69
CA GLN A 1045 19.67 6.26 16.44
C GLN A 1045 19.82 7.39 17.46
N SER A 1046 19.46 8.62 17.08
CA SER A 1046 19.42 9.78 18.00
C SER A 1046 18.33 9.65 19.06
N ASP A 1047 17.16 9.11 18.70
CA ASP A 1047 16.05 8.87 19.63
C ASP A 1047 16.43 7.81 20.68
N MET A 1048 16.99 6.68 20.24
CA MET A 1048 17.42 5.62 21.16
C MET A 1048 18.60 6.06 22.04
N LEU A 1049 19.54 6.87 21.53
CA LEU A 1049 20.58 7.51 22.38
C LEU A 1049 19.98 8.37 23.49
N HIS A 1050 19.01 9.24 23.18
CA HIS A 1050 18.39 10.11 24.17
C HIS A 1050 17.53 9.33 25.17
N HIS A 1051 16.86 8.26 24.76
CA HIS A 1051 16.16 7.36 25.67
C HIS A 1051 17.13 6.66 26.63
N LEU A 1052 18.21 6.06 26.13
CA LEU A 1052 19.22 5.38 26.95
C LEU A 1052 19.94 6.33 27.92
N PHE A 1053 20.16 7.59 27.53
CA PHE A 1053 20.75 8.63 28.39
C PHE A 1053 19.86 9.00 29.59
N VAL A 1054 18.55 8.83 29.47
CA VAL A 1054 17.57 9.09 30.55
C VAL A 1054 17.34 7.85 31.45
N ASP A 1055 17.68 6.65 30.98
CA ASP A 1055 17.43 5.41 31.73
C ASP A 1055 18.34 5.28 32.98
N PRO A 1056 17.78 5.19 34.21
CA PRO A 1056 18.54 5.20 35.45
C PRO A 1056 19.43 3.96 35.66
N ALA A 1057 19.25 2.93 34.83
CA ALA A 1057 20.13 1.77 34.79
C ALA A 1057 21.52 2.13 34.21
N LEU A 1058 21.59 3.06 33.25
CA LEU A 1058 22.86 3.46 32.63
C LEU A 1058 23.73 4.30 33.58
N THR A 1059 23.13 5.09 34.47
CA THR A 1059 23.86 5.83 35.52
C THR A 1059 24.63 4.95 36.50
N LYS A 1060 24.38 3.64 36.55
CA LYS A 1060 25.21 2.67 37.31
C LYS A 1060 26.52 2.31 36.60
N LEU A 1061 26.66 2.67 35.32
CA LEU A 1061 27.77 2.33 34.44
C LEU A 1061 28.43 3.62 33.96
N GLU A 1062 29.18 4.28 34.85
CA GLU A 1062 29.68 5.66 34.65
C GLU A 1062 30.47 5.83 33.34
N LEU A 1063 31.29 4.84 32.94
CA LEU A 1063 32.04 4.87 31.68
C LEU A 1063 31.11 4.89 30.45
N HIS A 1064 30.10 4.02 30.44
CA HIS A 1064 29.11 3.94 29.35
C HIS A 1064 28.18 5.15 29.32
N TYR A 1065 27.76 5.64 30.49
CA TYR A 1065 27.00 6.88 30.62
C TYR A 1065 27.78 8.08 30.07
N ASN A 1066 29.06 8.21 30.42
CA ASN A 1066 29.92 9.26 29.89
C ASN A 1066 30.14 9.12 28.37
N LEU A 1067 30.27 7.90 27.84
CA LEU A 1067 30.35 7.68 26.39
C LEU A 1067 29.07 8.12 25.67
N VAL A 1068 27.89 7.74 26.17
CA VAL A 1068 26.58 8.19 25.62
C VAL A 1068 26.41 9.70 25.76
N LYS A 1069 26.88 10.30 26.86
CA LYS A 1069 26.90 11.75 27.06
C LYS A 1069 27.69 12.47 25.95
N CYS A 1070 28.89 11.99 25.62
CA CYS A 1070 29.73 12.58 24.56
C CYS A 1070 29.08 12.57 23.16
N PHE A 1071 28.25 11.57 22.84
CA PHE A 1071 27.51 11.51 21.58
C PHE A 1071 26.15 12.24 21.62
N THR A 1072 25.63 12.59 22.80
CA THR A 1072 24.36 13.33 22.96
C THR A 1072 24.54 14.83 23.21
N THR A 1073 25.69 15.28 23.73
CA THR A 1073 26.05 16.70 23.71
C THR A 1073 26.47 17.16 22.30
N ARG A 1074 26.24 18.43 21.98
CA ARG A 1074 26.58 19.03 20.67
C ARG A 1074 27.95 19.68 20.74
N GLU A 1075 28.95 18.89 21.12
CA GLU A 1075 30.32 19.32 21.42
C GLU A 1075 31.32 18.59 20.51
N LEU A 1076 32.53 19.15 20.38
CA LEU A 1076 33.59 18.59 19.53
C LEU A 1076 34.42 17.57 20.29
N MET A 1077 34.52 16.35 19.74
CA MET A 1077 35.26 15.24 20.32
C MET A 1077 36.62 15.06 19.62
N ARG A 1078 37.72 15.04 20.39
CA ARG A 1078 39.07 14.78 19.86
C ARG A 1078 39.33 13.28 19.86
N TRP A 1079 39.63 12.68 18.71
CA TRP A 1079 39.85 11.22 18.63
C TRP A 1079 40.94 10.71 19.60
N PRO A 1080 42.13 11.33 19.70
CA PRO A 1080 43.15 10.89 20.65
C PRO A 1080 42.70 10.93 22.13
N GLY A 1081 41.75 11.83 22.46
CA GLY A 1081 41.16 11.88 23.80
C GLY A 1081 40.23 10.71 24.07
N ILE A 1082 39.40 10.33 23.09
CA ILE A 1082 38.54 9.14 23.19
C ILE A 1082 39.39 7.86 23.27
N GLU A 1083 40.41 7.74 22.44
CA GLU A 1083 41.30 6.58 22.45
C GLU A 1083 42.05 6.44 23.78
N THR A 1084 42.50 7.55 24.37
CA THR A 1084 43.17 7.55 25.69
C THR A 1084 42.22 7.20 26.84
N ILE A 1085 40.99 7.76 26.86
CA ILE A 1085 40.05 7.59 27.98
C ILE A 1085 39.30 6.25 27.92
N TYR A 1086 38.92 5.81 26.72
CA TYR A 1086 38.06 4.64 26.53
C TYR A 1086 38.75 3.45 25.84
N GLY A 1087 39.86 3.64 25.12
CA GLY A 1087 40.47 2.60 24.30
C GLY A 1087 40.91 1.37 25.09
N GLU A 1088 41.53 1.57 26.26
CA GLU A 1088 41.89 0.50 27.17
C GLU A 1088 40.71 -0.32 27.70
N PHE A 1089 39.52 0.27 27.79
CA PHE A 1089 38.32 -0.40 28.29
C PHE A 1089 37.56 -1.09 27.14
N LEU A 1090 37.37 -0.36 26.03
CA LEU A 1090 36.64 -0.87 24.87
C LEU A 1090 37.39 -2.01 24.18
N ARG A 1091 38.71 -1.93 23.98
CA ARG A 1091 39.49 -3.01 23.32
C ARG A 1091 39.55 -4.31 24.13
N LYS A 1092 39.33 -4.26 25.46
CA LYS A 1092 39.16 -5.46 26.33
C LYS A 1092 37.80 -6.15 26.13
N THR A 1093 36.86 -5.53 25.42
CA THR A 1093 35.51 -6.06 25.15
C THR A 1093 35.48 -6.80 23.81
N PRO A 1094 34.87 -8.01 23.69
CA PRO A 1094 34.82 -8.80 22.45
C PRO A 1094 34.10 -8.11 21.28
N VAL A 1095 33.38 -7.01 21.52
CA VAL A 1095 32.79 -6.17 20.47
C VAL A 1095 33.86 -5.43 19.69
N PHE A 1096 34.85 -4.80 20.35
CA PHE A 1096 35.89 -3.98 19.70
C PHE A 1096 37.23 -4.70 19.46
N SER A 1097 37.32 -5.99 19.78
CA SER A 1097 38.47 -6.83 19.39
C SER A 1097 38.58 -7.04 17.86
N SER A 1098 37.58 -6.59 17.08
CA SER A 1098 37.62 -6.55 15.61
C SER A 1098 38.00 -5.15 15.13
N GLU A 1099 39.14 -5.05 14.44
CA GLU A 1099 39.73 -3.80 13.94
C GLU A 1099 38.75 -2.97 13.09
N LYS A 1100 37.96 -3.61 12.22
CA LYS A 1100 36.90 -2.94 11.43
C LYS A 1100 35.92 -2.14 12.28
N ARG A 1101 35.54 -2.65 13.46
CA ARG A 1101 34.62 -1.93 14.38
C ARG A 1101 35.30 -0.79 15.13
N TRP A 1102 36.63 -0.83 15.25
CA TRP A 1102 37.42 0.29 15.75
C TRP A 1102 37.50 1.42 14.71
N GLU A 1103 37.68 1.07 13.43
CA GLU A 1103 37.61 2.00 12.29
C GLU A 1103 36.21 2.62 12.11
N ASP A 1104 35.14 1.83 12.27
CA ASP A 1104 33.76 2.34 12.33
C ASP A 1104 33.57 3.33 13.47
N LEU A 1105 34.02 3.01 14.69
CA LEU A 1105 33.93 3.92 15.85
C LEU A 1105 34.64 5.26 15.57
N HIS A 1106 35.85 5.22 15.01
CA HIS A 1106 36.57 6.42 14.58
C HIS A 1106 35.78 7.23 13.55
N THR A 1107 35.21 6.54 12.55
CA THR A 1107 34.34 7.15 11.53
C THR A 1107 33.13 7.85 12.17
N ARG A 1108 32.43 7.22 13.13
CA ARG A 1108 31.27 7.85 13.81
C ARG A 1108 31.64 9.09 14.62
N VAL A 1109 32.84 9.14 15.21
CA VAL A 1109 33.36 10.35 15.90
C VAL A 1109 33.60 11.49 14.90
N ILE A 1110 34.22 11.20 13.75
CA ILE A 1110 34.43 12.17 12.66
C ILE A 1110 33.08 12.69 12.13
N GLU A 1111 32.13 11.79 11.86
CA GLU A 1111 30.77 12.15 11.41
C GLU A 1111 30.00 13.00 12.43
N HIS A 1112 30.18 12.75 13.74
CA HIS A 1112 29.64 13.60 14.80
C HIS A 1112 30.24 15.00 14.76
N ASN A 1113 31.57 15.10 14.72
CA ASN A 1113 32.26 16.39 14.63
C ASN A 1113 31.82 17.20 13.40
N ILE A 1114 31.69 16.56 12.22
CA ILE A 1114 31.20 17.24 11.01
C ILE A 1114 29.76 17.73 11.18
N ARG A 1115 28.85 16.93 11.76
CA ARG A 1115 27.47 17.35 12.08
C ARG A 1115 27.42 18.51 13.08
N VAL A 1116 28.31 18.53 14.07
CA VAL A 1116 28.46 19.61 15.06
C VAL A 1116 28.98 20.89 14.40
N VAL A 1117 30.04 20.81 13.59
CA VAL A 1117 30.57 21.96 12.82
C VAL A 1117 29.49 22.54 11.90
N ALA A 1118 28.73 21.71 11.18
CA ALA A 1118 27.69 22.15 10.26
C ALA A 1118 26.54 22.94 10.93
N GLN A 1119 26.29 22.73 12.23
CA GLN A 1119 25.27 23.49 12.97
C GLN A 1119 25.78 24.89 13.40
N TYR A 1120 27.04 25.00 13.82
CA TYR A 1120 27.58 26.25 14.37
C TYR A 1120 28.31 27.13 13.34
N TYR A 1121 28.96 26.53 12.33
CA TYR A 1121 29.77 27.26 11.35
C TYR A 1121 29.01 27.48 10.04
N THR A 1122 28.96 28.74 9.59
CA THR A 1122 28.37 29.07 8.27
C THR A 1122 29.38 28.86 7.13
N ARG A 1123 30.65 29.14 7.42
CA ARG A 1123 31.84 28.87 6.62
C ARG A 1123 33.00 28.49 7.55
N ILE A 1124 33.89 27.63 7.09
CA ILE A 1124 35.14 27.27 7.78
C ILE A 1124 36.26 27.10 6.75
N THR A 1125 37.51 27.39 7.10
CA THR A 1125 38.65 27.04 6.25
C THR A 1125 38.95 25.54 6.39
N LEU A 1126 39.34 24.91 5.28
CA LEU A 1126 39.59 23.47 5.24
C LEU A 1126 40.81 23.08 6.12
N THR A 1127 41.80 23.97 6.23
CA THR A 1127 42.92 23.86 7.18
C THR A 1127 42.51 23.94 8.64
N ARG A 1128 41.41 24.63 8.97
CA ARG A 1128 40.84 24.59 10.33
C ARG A 1128 40.03 23.32 10.53
N LEU A 1129 39.30 22.86 9.52
CA LEU A 1129 38.50 21.63 9.59
C LEU A 1129 39.38 20.39 9.81
N THR A 1130 40.46 20.21 9.05
CA THR A 1130 41.45 19.14 9.29
C THR A 1130 41.99 19.17 10.72
N SER A 1131 42.38 20.37 11.21
CA SER A 1131 42.89 20.56 12.58
C SER A 1131 41.88 20.27 13.70
N LEU A 1132 40.58 20.16 13.39
CA LEU A 1132 39.52 19.80 14.34
C LEU A 1132 39.21 18.30 14.29
N LEU A 1133 39.25 17.69 13.10
CA LEU A 1133 38.96 16.28 12.86
C LEU A 1133 40.15 15.34 13.08
N ASP A 1134 41.38 15.87 13.14
CA ASP A 1134 42.64 15.11 13.19
C ASP A 1134 42.90 14.21 11.97
N LEU A 1135 42.31 14.58 10.83
CA LEU A 1135 42.47 13.91 9.53
C LEU A 1135 43.39 14.69 8.59
N THR A 1136 43.94 14.00 7.59
CA THR A 1136 44.62 14.67 6.47
C THR A 1136 43.61 15.44 5.59
N LEU A 1137 44.14 16.31 4.73
CA LEU A 1137 43.36 17.10 3.78
C LEU A 1137 42.52 16.24 2.80
N PRO A 1138 43.05 15.22 2.11
CA PRO A 1138 42.24 14.39 1.21
C PRO A 1138 41.17 13.57 1.94
N GLU A 1139 41.48 12.98 3.10
CA GLU A 1139 40.50 12.23 3.90
C GLU A 1139 39.36 13.12 4.40
N THR A 1140 39.66 14.37 4.77
CA THR A 1140 38.67 15.38 5.17
C THR A 1140 37.74 15.75 4.00
N GLU A 1141 38.27 15.84 2.78
CA GLU A 1141 37.42 16.06 1.59
C GLU A 1141 36.57 14.84 1.24
N GLU A 1142 37.13 13.63 1.33
CA GLU A 1142 36.42 12.40 0.98
C GLU A 1142 35.29 12.09 1.98
N THR A 1143 35.57 12.17 3.28
CA THR A 1143 34.55 11.97 4.34
C THR A 1143 33.42 13.00 4.26
N LEU A 1144 33.75 14.27 3.95
CA LEU A 1144 32.74 15.31 3.76
C LEU A 1144 31.94 15.09 2.47
N ALA A 1145 32.58 14.69 1.36
CA ALA A 1145 31.88 14.34 0.13
C ALA A 1145 30.93 13.15 0.33
N ARG A 1146 31.38 12.10 1.04
CA ARG A 1146 30.58 10.93 1.45
C ARG A 1146 29.32 11.33 2.19
N LEU A 1147 29.45 12.25 3.17
CA LEU A 1147 28.33 12.75 3.99
C LEU A 1147 27.37 13.71 3.26
N VAL A 1148 27.82 14.36 2.18
CA VAL A 1148 26.96 15.16 1.30
C VAL A 1148 26.22 14.27 0.31
N VAL A 1149 26.85 13.20 -0.20
CA VAL A 1149 26.21 12.21 -1.08
C VAL A 1149 25.17 11.37 -0.32
N SER A 1150 25.41 11.02 0.95
CA SER A 1150 24.42 10.36 1.81
C SER A 1150 23.27 11.27 2.26
N GLY A 1151 23.35 12.57 2.00
CA GLY A 1151 22.36 13.57 2.44
C GLY A 1151 22.39 13.89 3.94
N THR A 1152 23.37 13.37 4.69
CA THR A 1152 23.47 13.56 6.16
C THR A 1152 23.76 15.01 6.56
N ILE A 1153 24.53 15.73 5.73
CA ILE A 1153 24.73 17.18 5.86
C ILE A 1153 24.70 17.87 4.49
N TRP A 1154 24.30 19.14 4.46
CA TRP A 1154 24.53 20.00 3.29
C TRP A 1154 25.86 20.74 3.44
N ALA A 1155 26.73 20.65 2.43
CA ALA A 1155 27.95 21.43 2.35
C ALA A 1155 28.37 21.66 0.90
N ARG A 1156 29.21 22.68 0.68
CA ARG A 1156 29.97 22.89 -0.56
C ARG A 1156 31.41 23.25 -0.24
N ILE A 1157 32.35 22.57 -0.91
CA ILE A 1157 33.79 22.86 -0.87
C ILE A 1157 34.14 23.79 -2.04
N ASP A 1158 34.78 24.92 -1.75
CA ASP A 1158 35.57 25.69 -2.71
C ASP A 1158 37.04 25.26 -2.57
N ARG A 1159 37.47 24.35 -3.46
CA ARG A 1159 38.81 23.74 -3.43
C ARG A 1159 39.92 24.79 -3.61
N PRO A 1160 39.92 25.66 -4.64
CA PRO A 1160 40.94 26.70 -4.80
C PRO A 1160 41.00 27.71 -3.65
N ALA A 1161 39.86 28.09 -3.05
CA ALA A 1161 39.84 29.01 -1.91
C ALA A 1161 40.14 28.32 -0.56
N GLY A 1162 40.05 26.99 -0.49
CA GLY A 1162 40.16 26.23 0.76
C GLY A 1162 39.03 26.52 1.75
N ILE A 1163 37.82 26.83 1.28
CA ILE A 1163 36.67 27.22 2.11
C ILE A 1163 35.52 26.22 1.96
N VAL A 1164 35.02 25.72 3.09
CA VAL A 1164 33.79 24.91 3.15
C VAL A 1164 32.65 25.80 3.63
N SER A 1165 31.48 25.74 2.96
CA SER A 1165 30.26 26.43 3.40
C SER A 1165 29.14 25.43 3.67
N PHE A 1166 28.55 25.52 4.87
CA PHE A 1166 27.43 24.67 5.31
C PHE A 1166 26.05 25.33 5.14
N ARG A 1167 26.00 26.62 4.76
CA ARG A 1167 24.74 27.29 4.43
C ARG A 1167 24.40 27.19 2.94
N SER A 1168 23.21 26.69 2.65
CA SER A 1168 22.60 26.75 1.32
C SER A 1168 22.46 28.19 0.82
N LYS A 1169 22.42 28.37 -0.51
CA LYS A 1169 22.08 29.65 -1.12
C LYS A 1169 20.60 29.93 -0.85
N ARG A 1170 20.33 30.86 0.08
CA ARG A 1170 18.99 31.38 0.36
C ARG A 1170 18.49 32.24 -0.81
N SER A 1171 17.22 32.10 -1.15
CA SER A 1171 16.50 33.05 -2.00
C SER A 1171 16.14 34.32 -1.22
N ALA A 1172 15.69 35.37 -1.91
CA ALA A 1172 15.12 36.55 -1.27
C ALA A 1172 13.82 36.22 -0.51
N GLU A 1173 13.05 35.24 -1.02
CA GLU A 1173 11.82 34.76 -0.39
C GLU A 1173 12.10 34.06 0.95
N ASP A 1174 13.12 33.21 1.02
CA ASP A 1174 13.54 32.57 2.28
C ASP A 1174 13.91 33.60 3.36
N VAL A 1175 14.64 34.65 2.98
CA VAL A 1175 15.05 35.72 3.90
C VAL A 1175 13.85 36.55 4.37
N MET A 1176 12.88 36.81 3.49
CA MET A 1176 11.64 37.49 3.83
C MET A 1176 10.74 36.62 4.75
N ASN A 1177 10.70 35.30 4.52
CA ASN A 1177 9.96 34.35 5.33
C ASN A 1177 10.58 34.19 6.73
N ASP A 1178 11.91 34.06 6.84
CA ASP A 1178 12.64 34.08 8.11
C ASP A 1178 12.28 35.36 8.90
N TRP A 1179 12.44 36.53 8.28
CA TRP A 1179 12.16 37.84 8.89
C TRP A 1179 10.69 38.00 9.30
N SER A 1180 9.75 37.55 8.47
CA SER A 1180 8.32 37.54 8.83
C SER A 1180 8.04 36.62 10.03
N SER A 1181 8.73 35.48 10.12
CA SER A 1181 8.61 34.58 11.28
C SER A 1181 9.17 35.21 12.55
N ASP A 1182 10.28 35.94 12.46
CA ASP A 1182 10.89 36.64 13.60
C ASP A 1182 10.06 37.86 14.03
N MET A 1183 9.44 38.58 13.09
CA MET A 1183 8.49 39.64 13.40
C MET A 1183 7.24 39.08 14.12
N GLN A 1184 6.72 37.92 13.70
CA GLN A 1184 5.62 37.25 14.41
C GLN A 1184 6.02 36.79 15.82
N LYS A 1185 7.24 36.22 15.98
CA LYS A 1185 7.79 35.86 17.30
C LYS A 1185 7.93 37.10 18.19
N LEU A 1186 8.44 38.20 17.66
CA LEU A 1186 8.63 39.48 18.37
C LEU A 1186 7.29 40.06 18.82
N LEU A 1187 6.28 40.14 17.93
CA LEU A 1187 4.95 40.63 18.29
C LEU A 1187 4.28 39.74 19.36
N GLY A 1188 4.37 38.41 19.22
CA GLY A 1188 3.88 37.47 20.23
C GLY A 1188 4.66 37.51 21.56
N LEU A 1189 5.92 37.95 21.56
CA LEU A 1189 6.68 38.23 22.78
C LEU A 1189 6.24 39.55 23.43
N VAL A 1190 6.02 40.60 22.64
CA VAL A 1190 5.51 41.91 23.12
C VAL A 1190 4.10 41.79 23.70
N GLU A 1191 3.22 40.99 23.09
CA GLU A 1191 1.90 40.71 23.65
C GLU A 1191 2.01 39.96 24.99
N LYS A 1192 2.86 38.92 25.07
CA LYS A 1192 3.10 38.18 26.32
C LYS A 1192 3.70 39.04 27.42
N THR A 1193 4.65 39.93 27.12
CA THR A 1193 5.21 40.83 28.13
C THR A 1193 4.20 41.91 28.54
N TRP A 1194 3.39 42.44 27.63
CA TRP A 1194 2.29 43.36 27.97
C TRP A 1194 1.25 42.69 28.89
N MET A 1195 0.81 41.46 28.58
CA MET A 1195 -0.06 40.67 29.45
C MET A 1195 0.57 40.41 30.83
N GLY A 1196 1.87 40.06 30.85
CA GLY A 1196 2.63 39.85 32.09
C GLY A 1196 2.77 41.11 32.94
N MET A 1197 3.05 42.26 32.32
CA MET A 1197 3.13 43.57 32.98
C MET A 1197 1.77 43.98 33.56
N ASN A 1198 0.68 43.81 32.82
CA ASN A 1198 -0.66 44.07 33.32
C ASN A 1198 -1.04 43.15 34.49
N ALA A 1199 -0.67 41.87 34.44
CA ALA A 1199 -0.88 40.94 35.54
C ALA A 1199 -0.05 41.33 36.79
N ALA A 1200 1.20 41.74 36.60
CA ALA A 1200 2.08 42.22 37.67
C ALA A 1200 1.57 43.54 38.29
N GLN A 1201 1.14 44.50 37.47
CA GLN A 1201 0.57 45.76 37.94
C GLN A 1201 -0.77 45.54 38.66
N ALA A 1202 -1.61 44.62 38.18
CA ALA A 1202 -2.82 44.20 38.87
C ALA A 1202 -2.50 43.55 40.24
N ALA A 1203 -1.45 42.72 40.32
CA ALA A 1203 -0.98 42.16 41.59
C ALA A 1203 -0.46 43.25 42.55
N GLN A 1204 0.40 44.15 42.08
CA GLN A 1204 0.90 45.28 42.86
C GLN A 1204 -0.25 46.18 43.37
N SER A 1205 -1.25 46.49 42.53
CA SER A 1205 -2.42 47.28 42.94
C SER A 1205 -3.26 46.61 44.04
N ARG A 1206 -3.22 45.27 44.14
CA ARG A 1206 -3.85 44.52 45.23
C ARG A 1206 -3.00 44.55 46.50
N VAL A 1207 -1.67 44.49 46.39
CA VAL A 1207 -0.75 44.63 47.54
C VAL A 1207 -0.85 46.02 48.16
N VAL A 1208 -0.84 47.09 47.34
CA VAL A 1208 -0.95 48.48 47.82
C VAL A 1208 -2.27 48.71 48.58
N LYS A 1209 -3.37 48.08 48.13
CA LYS A 1209 -4.69 48.08 48.79
C LYS A 1209 -4.80 47.20 50.05
N VAL A 1210 -3.73 46.50 50.43
CA VAL A 1210 -3.63 45.72 51.68
C VAL A 1210 -2.66 46.39 52.67
N SER A 1211 -1.81 47.31 52.20
CA SER A 1211 -0.97 48.19 53.02
C SER A 1211 -1.62 49.55 53.37
N SER A 1212 -2.89 49.78 52.98
CA SER A 1212 -3.66 51.02 53.20
C SER A 1212 -5.00 50.74 53.88
#